data_AF-A0A8H5I7X1-F1
#
_entry.id   AF-A0A8H5I7X1-F1
#
_cell.length_a   1.000
_cell.length_b   1.000
_cell.length_c   1.000
_cell.angle_alpha   90.00
_cell.angle_beta   90.00
_cell.angle_gamma   90.00
#
_symmetry.space_group_name_H-M   'P 1'
#
loop_
_entity.id
_entity.type
_entity.pdbx_description
1 polymer ?
#
loop_
_entity_poly.entity_id
_entity_poly.type
_entity_poly.pdbx_seq_one_letter_code
_entity_poly.pdbx_strand_id
1 'polypeptide(L)'
;MQTYLPFNTMSRWAWHNDTEPAGDPVDAYTGIQKQTHGRNVSYDLPDPNLPDVSQWLIGNPNRVNLGRIGLRFNGDTLSSSSISNTHQELDLWHGVITSTFTIDGVKVKVVTQGDFDSDAVVFTIDSRLIESGKLNVELDFPYPPIHTAKYKNEVFVGVYDFPTNHSTKLSASLKGNTAHIYHDMGTKYYVNLRWPKKVPLELKRLGLQGSTKPTAHRYVVSSRQGKTISFVAHFSPDKRVPDLPSTIDRRSRAGWQDYWSQGGFVDLTESTNRNATELQRRIVTSQYHVRVNSAADGEPPQESGLMNNGWYGKFHMEMVVWHSAHWISWGRDRYFHNIFPTIYEKLLPTSLTRAKKMGWEGARWPKMTETITGRSSPGGINAYLMWQQPHPMYMAMLAFKSKPTKKTLKRWDPILEATADYMASYAWFNQSSGRYDLGPPAIGVTENTPPENTLDLAYEVAYWRYGLDVACAWKQKLGLPTPERWLTVAKNMAKPPQIGGLYTVYEGLNSSWWDDPALNRDPRSLIMLQGILPDTPAVDKEVARRTANKVWDVWTDQNIRGWGRPVLAINSARIGNPERAIYHLTAYDYWKFDDAGFAIRGGDGNTPPPFMPGNAGFLLAVAYMAKGWDGSKGDTPGFPEDDGSGWIIFNRAFLFYQQGEMCLCSSGTLSTVYIGSILLSSFEHGPTRTIRHEGIVAGGNKKASINPASFMTFVETKLFQYVVIFFVSFKLITYLQRLFFHPLSKFPGPRICAASRLYEFYWDSYQHGRLWAKLPDLHRRYGPIIRIGPNEVHIEDSEYFDTIFGFRPLNKEAMTAKEFGINHALFGVEDYKTYVKKRAAFGNAFSRTKISKIQDQINEEIQKGCTWVEDNSKDGGSVDLAFLFRAVPAEIITKYLFGQEYGFLQHVQTTKNLYDKRMDRLFGFSHLGRFIPKEIPLFLSLFRQLTLRALGFNDPGSAFLDYFLLAQKLVQKVVAQHNHSNHNIESISRYTVFDDFLDSSLPLGEKEKGPLTQQAVAIWSGGWDTVGSVLTMAAYQLLQNPEVEQRLYQELKEVWKDPTESPEITTLEGLPYLTAVVKETFRLSPGALCRLSRVNPSGIEQYGDWEIPPGTIISMSIPDVLLDKAIWGSDAAVFKPERWLSGERILTDT
;
A
#
# COMPACT_ATOMS: atom_id res chain seq x y z
N MET A 1 4.24 -16.73 14.66
CA MET A 1 4.65 -17.79 13.69
C MET A 1 4.31 -17.30 12.28
N GLN A 2 5.10 -17.69 11.29
CA GLN A 2 4.99 -17.25 9.90
C GLN A 2 4.49 -18.40 9.02
N THR A 3 3.40 -19.06 9.42
CA THR A 3 2.85 -20.22 8.66
C THR A 3 2.47 -19.84 7.23
N TYR A 4 2.03 -18.58 7.02
CA TYR A 4 1.63 -18.04 5.72
C TYR A 4 2.72 -17.13 5.16
N LEU A 5 2.92 -17.14 3.85
CA LEU A 5 3.72 -16.13 3.14
C LEU A 5 2.83 -14.91 2.85
N PRO A 6 3.37 -13.69 2.75
CA PRO A 6 4.80 -13.35 2.60
C PRO A 6 5.39 -12.57 3.79
N PHE A 7 5.79 -13.24 4.88
CA PHE A 7 6.46 -12.61 6.02
C PHE A 7 7.93 -13.01 6.14
N ASN A 8 8.79 -12.08 6.53
CA ASN A 8 10.24 -12.30 6.65
C ASN A 8 10.66 -12.45 8.12
N THR A 9 11.66 -13.29 8.38
CA THR A 9 12.45 -13.25 9.62
C THR A 9 13.78 -12.59 9.31
N MET A 10 13.99 -11.35 9.74
CA MET A 10 15.22 -10.60 9.44
C MET A 10 15.99 -10.22 10.69
N SER A 11 17.27 -9.95 10.51
CA SER A 11 18.16 -9.42 11.55
C SER A 11 19.02 -8.28 11.00
N ARG A 12 19.70 -7.57 11.90
CA ARG A 12 20.63 -6.50 11.51
C ARG A 12 21.95 -7.02 10.92
N TRP A 13 22.34 -8.25 11.27
CA TRP A 13 23.67 -8.80 10.93
C TRP A 13 23.64 -9.67 9.68
N ALA A 14 22.47 -10.09 9.20
CA ALA A 14 22.36 -11.00 8.08
C ALA A 14 22.34 -10.23 6.75
N TRP A 15 23.52 -10.13 6.14
CA TRP A 15 23.75 -9.49 4.85
C TRP A 15 24.24 -10.50 3.81
N HIS A 16 23.81 -10.33 2.57
CA HIS A 16 24.20 -11.13 1.41
C HIS A 16 24.64 -10.22 0.27
N ASN A 17 25.58 -10.71 -0.53
CA ASN A 17 25.93 -10.12 -1.82
C ASN A 17 25.46 -11.10 -2.90
N ASP A 18 24.70 -10.59 -3.85
CA ASP A 18 24.45 -11.32 -5.09
C ASP A 18 25.76 -11.58 -5.84
N THR A 19 25.71 -12.55 -6.75
CA THR A 19 26.79 -12.79 -7.71
C THR A 19 27.14 -11.49 -8.43
N GLU A 20 28.42 -11.17 -8.50
CA GLU A 20 28.91 -10.02 -9.26
C GLU A 20 28.55 -10.16 -10.75
N PRO A 21 28.28 -9.05 -11.46
CA PRO A 21 28.00 -9.08 -12.89
C PRO A 21 29.10 -9.76 -13.70
N ALA A 22 28.73 -10.50 -14.75
CA ALA A 22 29.69 -11.03 -15.70
C ALA A 22 30.19 -9.88 -16.61
N GLY A 23 31.51 -9.69 -16.71
CA GLY A 23 32.09 -8.60 -17.51
C GLY A 23 33.13 -7.82 -16.70
N ASP A 24 32.95 -6.50 -16.64
CA ASP A 24 33.87 -5.60 -15.92
C ASP A 24 33.83 -5.84 -14.39
N PRO A 25 34.99 -5.81 -13.71
CA PRO A 25 35.05 -6.00 -12.28
C PRO A 25 34.37 -4.83 -11.55
N VAL A 26 33.79 -5.10 -10.37
CA VAL A 26 33.16 -4.05 -9.54
C VAL A 26 34.12 -2.89 -9.24
N ASP A 27 35.42 -3.18 -9.11
CA ASP A 27 36.47 -2.19 -8.88
C ASP A 27 36.73 -1.25 -10.07
N ALA A 28 36.17 -1.53 -11.26
CA ALA A 28 36.21 -0.61 -12.40
C ALA A 28 35.34 0.65 -12.16
N TYR A 29 34.36 0.57 -11.25
CA TYR A 29 33.52 1.71 -10.92
C TYR A 29 34.29 2.75 -10.10
N THR A 30 34.45 3.95 -10.66
CA THR A 30 35.15 5.07 -10.01
C THR A 30 34.26 6.28 -9.72
N GLY A 31 32.95 6.17 -10.01
CA GLY A 31 32.00 7.28 -10.01
C GLY A 31 32.05 8.11 -11.30
N ILE A 32 31.18 9.11 -11.39
CA ILE A 32 31.07 9.98 -12.57
C ILE A 32 31.57 11.38 -12.24
N GLN A 33 32.45 11.88 -13.10
CA GLN A 33 33.02 13.21 -13.00
C GLN A 33 31.95 14.27 -13.31
N LYS A 34 31.83 15.25 -12.42
CA LYS A 34 30.94 16.40 -12.56
C LYS A 34 31.68 17.67 -12.22
N GLN A 35 31.39 18.73 -12.96
CA GLN A 35 31.96 20.04 -12.68
C GLN A 35 31.35 20.57 -11.37
N THR A 36 32.19 20.90 -10.40
CA THR A 36 31.79 21.46 -9.11
C THR A 36 32.80 22.54 -8.76
N HIS A 37 32.35 23.79 -8.65
CA HIS A 37 33.20 24.93 -8.29
C HIS A 37 34.51 25.03 -9.09
N GLY A 38 34.44 24.88 -10.41
CA GLY A 38 35.61 25.05 -11.29
C GLY A 38 36.53 23.82 -11.40
N ARG A 39 36.22 22.69 -10.75
CA ARG A 39 36.97 21.43 -10.88
C ARG A 39 36.07 20.22 -11.13
N ASN A 40 36.63 19.17 -11.71
CA ASN A 40 35.95 17.88 -11.83
C ASN A 40 36.01 17.12 -10.51
N VAL A 41 34.86 16.60 -10.07
CA VAL A 41 34.70 15.79 -8.86
C VAL A 41 33.96 14.51 -9.23
N SER A 42 34.48 13.36 -8.76
CA SER A 42 33.80 12.07 -8.99
C SER A 42 32.69 11.85 -7.97
N TYR A 43 31.45 11.75 -8.43
CA TYR A 43 30.28 11.47 -7.61
C TYR A 43 29.81 10.02 -7.79
N ASP A 44 29.24 9.44 -6.73
CA ASP A 44 28.64 8.10 -6.73
C ASP A 44 27.33 8.08 -7.55
N LEU A 45 27.40 8.31 -8.86
CA LEU A 45 26.28 8.25 -9.81
C LEU A 45 26.30 6.91 -10.56
N PRO A 46 25.14 6.39 -11.03
CA PRO A 46 25.14 5.25 -11.92
C PRO A 46 25.95 5.57 -13.17
N ASP A 47 26.92 4.72 -13.49
CA ASP A 47 27.80 4.87 -14.64
C ASP A 47 27.13 4.24 -15.88
N PRO A 48 26.83 5.02 -16.92
CA PRO A 48 26.20 4.50 -18.12
C PRO A 48 27.08 3.51 -18.89
N ASN A 49 28.40 3.52 -18.67
CA ASN A 49 29.33 2.56 -19.26
C ASN A 49 29.44 1.26 -18.43
N LEU A 50 29.02 1.30 -17.16
CA LEU A 50 29.03 0.15 -16.24
C LEU A 50 27.64 -0.04 -15.61
N PRO A 51 26.57 -0.27 -16.41
CA PRO A 51 25.20 -0.28 -15.90
C PRO A 51 24.96 -1.43 -14.91
N ASP A 52 25.48 -2.62 -15.17
CA ASP A 52 25.28 -3.79 -14.30
C ASP A 52 26.08 -3.66 -13.00
N VAL A 53 27.32 -3.17 -13.06
CA VAL A 53 28.14 -2.89 -11.86
C VAL A 53 27.47 -1.80 -11.01
N SER A 54 27.02 -0.72 -11.64
CA SER A 54 26.31 0.37 -10.94
C SER A 54 25.07 -0.17 -10.22
N GLN A 55 24.28 -0.99 -10.91
CA GLN A 55 23.07 -1.57 -10.36
C GLN A 55 23.36 -2.60 -9.26
N TRP A 56 24.44 -3.38 -9.38
CA TRP A 56 24.92 -4.27 -8.32
C TRP A 56 25.36 -3.49 -7.08
N LEU A 57 26.12 -2.40 -7.22
CA LEU A 57 26.55 -1.53 -6.12
C LEU A 57 25.39 -0.86 -5.38
N ILE A 58 24.30 -0.59 -6.10
CA ILE A 58 23.04 -0.08 -5.53
C ILE A 58 22.36 -1.16 -4.69
N GLY A 59 22.21 -2.36 -5.25
CA GLY A 59 21.50 -3.49 -4.63
C GLY A 59 22.26 -4.13 -3.48
N ASN A 60 23.60 -4.16 -3.52
CA ASN A 60 24.42 -4.99 -2.63
C ASN A 60 25.26 -4.19 -1.61
N PRO A 61 25.52 -4.75 -0.42
CA PRO A 61 24.85 -5.94 0.12
C PRO A 61 23.36 -5.64 0.41
N ASN A 62 22.56 -6.70 0.48
CA ASN A 62 21.13 -6.67 0.83
C ASN A 62 20.86 -7.57 2.05
N ARG A 63 19.72 -7.39 2.73
CA ARG A 63 19.34 -8.23 3.88
C ARG A 63 18.62 -9.48 3.43
N VAL A 64 18.72 -10.54 4.23
CA VAL A 64 18.16 -11.87 3.92
C VAL A 64 17.13 -12.33 4.93
N ASN A 65 16.24 -13.21 4.48
CA ASN A 65 15.30 -13.92 5.34
C ASN A 65 15.94 -15.16 5.96
N LEU A 66 15.98 -15.20 7.28
CA LEU A 66 16.62 -16.23 8.09
C LEU A 66 15.82 -17.55 8.19
N GLY A 67 14.63 -17.58 7.63
CA GLY A 67 13.79 -18.78 7.59
C GLY A 67 12.40 -18.56 8.15
N ARG A 68 11.57 -19.58 7.93
CA ARG A 68 10.18 -19.64 8.34
C ARG A 68 10.03 -20.60 9.52
N ILE A 69 9.30 -20.15 10.53
CA ILE A 69 8.79 -21.00 11.61
C ILE A 69 7.26 -21.05 11.49
N GLY A 70 6.74 -22.19 11.03
CA GLY A 70 5.33 -22.39 10.73
C GLY A 70 4.74 -23.64 11.39
N LEU A 71 3.47 -23.92 11.10
CA LEU A 71 2.78 -25.12 11.55
C LEU A 71 2.56 -26.10 10.38
N ARG A 72 2.65 -27.39 10.69
CA ARG A 72 2.25 -28.49 9.80
C ARG A 72 1.10 -29.26 10.39
N PHE A 73 0.09 -29.56 9.57
CA PHE A 73 -1.05 -30.37 9.92
C PHE A 73 -1.17 -31.57 8.96
N ASN A 74 -1.34 -32.79 9.51
CA ASN A 74 -1.42 -34.05 8.76
C ASN A 74 -0.30 -34.26 7.74
N GLY A 75 0.90 -33.77 8.07
CA GLY A 75 2.06 -33.94 7.20
C GLY A 75 2.17 -32.91 6.09
N ASP A 76 1.36 -31.86 6.05
CA ASP A 76 1.47 -30.73 5.11
C ASP A 76 1.61 -29.39 5.84
N THR A 77 2.15 -28.37 5.16
CA THR A 77 2.21 -27.00 5.70
C THR A 77 0.78 -26.48 5.85
N LEU A 78 0.44 -25.97 7.03
CA LEU A 78 -0.93 -25.56 7.36
C LEU A 78 -1.37 -24.39 6.47
N SER A 79 -2.53 -24.52 5.82
CA SER A 79 -3.14 -23.49 4.97
C SER A 79 -4.07 -22.56 5.77
N SER A 80 -4.28 -21.33 5.28
CA SER A 80 -5.24 -20.38 5.88
C SER A 80 -6.68 -20.84 5.73
N SER A 81 -6.99 -21.57 4.65
CA SER A 81 -8.31 -22.18 4.44
C SER A 81 -8.61 -23.34 5.41
N SER A 82 -7.60 -23.88 6.08
CA SER A 82 -7.73 -25.01 7.01
C SER A 82 -7.98 -24.59 8.46
N ILE A 83 -8.06 -23.28 8.74
CA ILE A 83 -8.31 -22.75 10.08
C ILE A 83 -9.60 -21.94 10.13
N SER A 84 -10.23 -21.93 11.30
CA SER A 84 -11.42 -21.12 11.58
C SER A 84 -11.35 -20.55 13.01
N ASN A 85 -12.33 -19.71 13.39
CA ASN A 85 -12.41 -19.08 14.72
C ASN A 85 -11.11 -18.38 15.13
N THR A 86 -10.51 -17.65 14.19
CA THR A 86 -9.22 -16.99 14.36
C THR A 86 -9.34 -15.77 15.26
N HIS A 87 -8.44 -15.67 16.22
CA HIS A 87 -8.27 -14.51 17.08
C HIS A 87 -6.80 -14.36 17.40
N GLN A 88 -6.29 -13.13 17.33
CA GLN A 88 -4.93 -12.80 17.72
C GLN A 88 -4.96 -11.55 18.60
N GLU A 89 -4.23 -11.62 19.70
CA GLU A 89 -4.09 -10.54 20.65
C GLU A 89 -2.60 -10.26 20.87
N LEU A 90 -2.23 -8.98 20.83
CA LEU A 90 -0.93 -8.49 21.23
C LEU A 90 -1.08 -7.77 22.58
N ASP A 91 -0.58 -8.40 23.63
CA ASP A 91 -0.41 -7.77 24.93
C ASP A 91 0.81 -6.86 24.86
N LEU A 92 0.58 -5.57 24.64
CA LEU A 92 1.63 -4.57 24.51
C LEU A 92 2.45 -4.42 25.80
N TRP A 93 1.81 -4.58 26.97
CA TRP A 93 2.44 -4.39 28.27
C TRP A 93 3.48 -5.48 28.58
N HIS A 94 3.24 -6.70 28.09
CA HIS A 94 4.15 -7.83 28.28
C HIS A 94 4.90 -8.25 27.00
N GLY A 95 4.55 -7.69 25.84
CA GLY A 95 5.11 -8.05 24.54
C GLY A 95 4.81 -9.48 24.08
N VAL A 96 3.60 -9.95 24.38
CA VAL A 96 3.19 -11.33 24.11
C VAL A 96 2.10 -11.36 23.05
N ILE A 97 2.33 -12.15 21.99
CA ILE A 97 1.29 -12.42 20.98
C ILE A 97 0.64 -13.75 21.31
N THR A 98 -0.68 -13.75 21.53
CA THR A 98 -1.49 -14.96 21.66
C THR A 98 -2.35 -15.12 20.42
N SER A 99 -2.17 -16.21 19.68
CA SER A 99 -3.04 -16.59 18.56
C SER A 99 -3.86 -17.82 18.94
N THR A 100 -5.17 -17.76 18.73
CA THR A 100 -6.09 -18.89 18.91
C THR A 100 -6.91 -19.12 17.67
N PHE A 101 -7.05 -20.37 17.27
CA PHE A 101 -7.85 -20.79 16.13
C PHE A 101 -8.23 -22.26 16.28
N THR A 102 -9.07 -22.77 15.38
CA THR A 102 -9.45 -24.18 15.32
C THR A 102 -8.99 -24.82 14.02
N ILE A 103 -8.47 -26.05 14.10
CA ILE A 103 -8.21 -26.96 12.96
C ILE A 103 -9.11 -28.17 13.14
N ASP A 104 -9.96 -28.51 12.17
CA ASP A 104 -10.93 -29.61 12.26
C ASP A 104 -11.74 -29.58 13.58
N GLY A 105 -12.17 -28.38 13.99
CA GLY A 105 -12.91 -28.15 15.24
C GLY A 105 -12.07 -28.25 16.52
N VAL A 106 -10.79 -28.61 16.45
CA VAL A 106 -9.90 -28.71 17.61
C VAL A 106 -9.15 -27.40 17.82
N LYS A 107 -9.23 -26.85 19.04
CA LYS A 107 -8.57 -25.61 19.43
C LYS A 107 -7.04 -25.75 19.39
N VAL A 108 -6.39 -24.74 18.84
CA VAL A 108 -4.95 -24.50 18.87
C VAL A 108 -4.71 -23.13 19.50
N LYS A 109 -3.81 -23.07 20.47
CA LYS A 109 -3.29 -21.82 21.04
C LYS A 109 -1.80 -21.74 20.77
N VAL A 110 -1.34 -20.62 20.23
CA VAL A 110 0.08 -20.31 19.99
C VAL A 110 0.41 -19.03 20.74
N VAL A 111 1.40 -19.09 21.64
CA VAL A 111 1.98 -17.94 22.32
C VAL A 111 3.36 -17.69 21.73
N THR A 112 3.61 -16.46 21.26
CA THR A 112 4.88 -16.03 20.66
C THR A 112 5.45 -14.84 21.45
N GLN A 113 6.75 -14.87 21.73
CA GLN A 113 7.46 -13.80 22.44
C GLN A 113 8.88 -13.64 21.89
N GLY A 114 9.35 -12.39 21.74
CA GLY A 114 10.76 -12.11 21.44
C GLY A 114 11.59 -11.91 22.71
N ASP A 115 12.88 -12.20 22.63
CA ASP A 115 13.85 -11.89 23.68
C ASP A 115 14.38 -10.45 23.56
N PHE A 116 14.78 -9.85 24.67
CA PHE A 116 15.41 -8.52 24.68
C PHE A 116 16.93 -8.59 24.51
N ASP A 117 17.56 -9.67 24.98
CA ASP A 117 19.02 -9.80 25.06
C ASP A 117 19.62 -10.56 23.87
N SER A 118 18.79 -11.23 23.07
CA SER A 118 19.23 -12.05 21.94
C SER A 118 18.22 -12.05 20.80
N ASP A 119 18.67 -12.46 19.60
CA ASP A 119 17.81 -12.62 18.41
C ASP A 119 17.01 -13.94 18.48
N ALA A 120 16.34 -14.14 19.61
CA ALA A 120 15.59 -15.35 19.93
C ALA A 120 14.08 -15.10 20.02
N VAL A 121 13.32 -16.10 19.57
CA VAL A 121 11.87 -16.13 19.65
C VAL A 121 11.43 -17.39 20.37
N VAL A 122 10.51 -17.23 21.31
CA VAL A 122 9.90 -18.30 22.09
C VAL A 122 8.53 -18.62 21.52
N PHE A 123 8.23 -19.92 21.40
CA PHE A 123 6.92 -20.42 21.03
C PHE A 123 6.43 -21.42 22.07
N THR A 124 5.19 -21.26 22.51
CA THR A 124 4.44 -22.29 23.25
C THR A 124 3.13 -22.56 22.52
N ILE A 125 2.89 -23.82 22.15
CA ILE A 125 1.76 -24.26 21.34
C ILE A 125 1.01 -25.33 22.11
N ASP A 126 -0.28 -25.13 22.32
CA ASP A 126 -1.15 -26.07 23.03
C ASP A 126 -2.29 -26.55 22.11
N SER A 127 -2.39 -27.86 21.90
CA SER A 127 -3.51 -28.49 21.20
C SER A 127 -3.55 -30.01 21.41
N ARG A 128 -4.74 -30.60 21.43
CA ARG A 128 -4.90 -32.07 21.39
C ARG A 128 -4.37 -32.69 20.09
N LEU A 129 -4.26 -31.91 19.01
CA LEU A 129 -3.70 -32.39 17.74
C LEU A 129 -2.20 -32.69 17.82
N ILE A 130 -1.49 -32.11 18.80
CA ILE A 130 -0.08 -32.41 19.09
C ILE A 130 0.02 -33.82 19.69
N GLU A 131 -0.87 -34.15 20.61
CA GLU A 131 -0.91 -35.46 21.28
C GLU A 131 -1.18 -36.59 20.28
N SER A 132 -2.04 -36.34 19.28
CA SER A 132 -2.27 -37.29 18.18
C SER A 132 -1.18 -37.29 17.10
N GLY A 133 -0.11 -36.50 17.24
CA GLY A 133 0.98 -36.36 16.27
C GLY A 133 0.61 -35.65 14.95
N LYS A 134 -0.62 -35.11 14.86
CA LYS A 134 -1.16 -34.49 13.63
C LYS A 134 -0.67 -33.06 13.44
N LEU A 135 -0.42 -32.33 14.52
CA LEU A 135 0.06 -30.95 14.50
C LEU A 135 1.52 -30.88 14.96
N ASN A 136 2.39 -30.34 14.11
CA ASN A 136 3.82 -30.19 14.35
C ASN A 136 4.31 -28.79 13.97
N VAL A 137 5.52 -28.44 14.39
CA VAL A 137 6.18 -27.19 13.96
C VAL A 137 7.10 -27.49 12.79
N GLU A 138 7.14 -26.58 11.83
CA GLU A 138 8.02 -26.63 10.67
C GLU A 138 9.03 -25.48 10.70
N LEU A 139 10.27 -25.82 10.41
CA LEU A 139 11.36 -24.89 10.14
C LEU A 139 11.75 -25.04 8.67
N ASP A 140 11.64 -23.98 7.89
CA ASP A 140 11.94 -23.98 6.45
C ASP A 140 12.90 -22.84 6.11
N PHE A 141 13.89 -23.10 5.26
CA PHE A 141 15.00 -22.17 5.03
C PHE A 141 15.09 -21.80 3.54
N PRO A 142 14.93 -20.51 3.20
CA PRO A 142 14.98 -20.05 1.81
C PRO A 142 16.42 -19.76 1.35
N TYR A 143 16.61 -19.70 0.04
CA TYR A 143 17.70 -18.96 -0.60
C TYR A 143 17.28 -17.50 -0.77
N PRO A 144 18.16 -16.48 -0.69
CA PRO A 144 17.82 -15.13 -1.14
C PRO A 144 17.38 -15.15 -2.62
N PRO A 145 16.39 -14.33 -3.03
CA PRO A 145 16.08 -14.21 -4.45
C PRO A 145 17.32 -13.68 -5.19
N ILE A 146 17.49 -14.01 -6.47
CA ILE A 146 18.46 -13.29 -7.30
C ILE A 146 17.93 -11.86 -7.40
N HIS A 147 18.53 -10.91 -6.68
CA HIS A 147 18.17 -9.52 -6.85
C HIS A 147 18.76 -9.07 -8.19
N THR A 148 18.02 -9.33 -9.28
CA THR A 148 18.18 -8.50 -10.48
C THR A 148 17.87 -7.09 -9.97
N ALA A 149 18.89 -6.26 -9.78
CA ALA A 149 18.79 -5.14 -8.83
C ALA A 149 17.82 -4.01 -9.29
N LYS A 150 16.93 -4.28 -10.24
CA LYS A 150 15.77 -3.46 -10.64
C LYS A 150 14.71 -3.28 -9.54
N TYR A 151 14.61 -4.15 -8.53
CA TYR A 151 13.54 -4.05 -7.51
C TYR A 151 13.98 -3.28 -6.26
N LYS A 152 13.63 -2.00 -6.23
CA LYS A 152 13.91 -1.10 -5.10
C LYS A 152 13.24 -1.50 -3.78
N ASN A 153 12.10 -2.19 -3.83
CA ASN A 153 11.29 -2.53 -2.66
C ASN A 153 10.80 -3.97 -2.71
N GLU A 154 11.34 -4.85 -1.87
CA GLU A 154 10.90 -6.24 -1.78
C GLU A 154 10.16 -6.50 -0.47
N VAL A 155 8.86 -6.77 -0.58
CA VAL A 155 7.99 -7.13 0.56
C VAL A 155 8.40 -8.48 1.14
N PHE A 156 8.82 -9.40 0.29
CA PHE A 156 9.23 -10.75 0.67
C PHE A 156 10.62 -11.04 0.13
N VAL A 157 11.47 -11.56 1.00
CA VAL A 157 12.84 -11.94 0.69
C VAL A 157 12.91 -13.44 0.91
N GLY A 158 13.11 -14.20 -0.16
CA GLY A 158 13.37 -15.65 -0.06
C GLY A 158 12.69 -16.48 -1.14
N VAL A 159 13.40 -17.49 -1.62
CA VAL A 159 12.90 -18.48 -2.57
C VAL A 159 13.21 -19.87 -2.02
N TYR A 160 12.18 -20.69 -1.84
CA TYR A 160 12.31 -22.05 -1.30
C TYR A 160 12.54 -23.11 -2.38
N ASP A 161 12.41 -22.74 -3.66
CA ASP A 161 12.50 -23.63 -4.81
C ASP A 161 13.92 -23.80 -5.36
N PHE A 162 14.93 -23.24 -4.69
CA PHE A 162 16.36 -23.37 -5.04
C PHE A 162 17.17 -24.20 -4.03
N PRO A 163 16.79 -25.47 -3.76
CA PRO A 163 17.41 -26.28 -2.72
C PRO A 163 18.88 -26.63 -2.99
N THR A 164 19.39 -26.44 -4.21
CA THR A 164 20.80 -26.70 -4.56
C THR A 164 21.73 -25.51 -4.32
N ASN A 165 21.19 -24.29 -4.16
CA ASN A 165 21.98 -23.06 -4.10
C ASN A 165 22.46 -22.72 -2.67
N HIS A 166 21.98 -23.46 -1.68
CA HIS A 166 22.37 -23.30 -0.28
C HIS A 166 22.40 -24.65 0.42
N SER A 167 23.00 -24.67 1.61
CA SER A 167 23.09 -25.88 2.42
C SER A 167 22.52 -25.66 3.82
N THR A 168 21.67 -26.59 4.26
CA THR A 168 21.17 -26.64 5.64
C THR A 168 21.47 -28.01 6.23
N LYS A 169 22.12 -28.04 7.38
CA LYS A 169 22.59 -29.29 8.04
C LYS A 169 22.35 -29.24 9.54
N LEU A 170 21.97 -30.38 10.11
CA LEU A 170 21.95 -30.56 11.56
C LEU A 170 23.39 -30.70 12.06
N SER A 171 23.84 -29.82 12.96
CA SER A 171 25.17 -29.93 13.57
C SER A 171 25.17 -31.09 14.57
N ALA A 172 26.15 -32.00 14.49
CA ALA A 172 26.19 -33.22 15.30
C ALA A 172 26.12 -32.95 16.83
N SER A 173 25.51 -33.91 17.54
CA SER A 173 25.11 -33.97 18.97
C SER A 173 23.78 -33.28 19.33
N LEU A 174 22.68 -34.03 19.20
CA LEU A 174 21.42 -33.85 19.96
C LEU A 174 21.70 -34.13 21.45
N LYS A 175 22.10 -33.14 22.24
CA LYS A 175 22.26 -33.29 23.70
C LYS A 175 20.93 -33.02 24.39
N GLY A 176 20.10 -34.04 24.52
CA GLY A 176 18.91 -34.06 25.39
C GLY A 176 17.81 -33.06 25.01
N ASN A 177 18.03 -31.76 25.27
CA ASN A 177 17.07 -30.68 25.08
C ASN A 177 17.60 -29.47 24.28
N THR A 178 18.60 -29.69 23.43
CA THR A 178 19.06 -28.73 22.41
C THR A 178 19.18 -29.36 21.03
N ALA A 179 19.09 -28.51 19.99
CA ALA A 179 19.50 -28.83 18.63
C ALA A 179 20.08 -27.58 17.95
N HIS A 180 20.95 -27.78 16.95
CA HIS A 180 21.55 -26.68 16.20
C HIS A 180 21.47 -26.97 14.72
N ILE A 181 20.74 -26.13 13.98
CA ILE A 181 20.65 -26.20 12.52
C ILE A 181 21.61 -25.15 11.97
N TYR A 182 22.58 -25.57 11.16
CA TYR A 182 23.49 -24.68 10.45
C TYR A 182 22.95 -24.44 9.04
N HIS A 183 22.90 -23.18 8.62
CA HIS A 183 22.48 -22.76 7.29
C HIS A 183 23.54 -21.88 6.64
N ASP A 184 23.80 -22.13 5.35
CA ASP A 184 24.82 -21.47 4.56
C ASP A 184 24.29 -21.17 3.15
N MET A 185 24.17 -19.88 2.84
CA MET A 185 23.75 -19.33 1.55
C MET A 185 24.71 -18.21 1.11
N GLY A 186 25.99 -18.32 1.48
CA GLY A 186 26.95 -17.21 1.47
C GLY A 186 26.93 -16.43 2.79
N THR A 187 25.74 -16.11 3.31
CA THR A 187 25.54 -15.71 4.70
C THR A 187 25.42 -16.96 5.57
N LYS A 188 26.22 -17.03 6.65
CA LYS A 188 26.32 -18.21 7.52
C LYS A 188 25.68 -17.94 8.87
N TYR A 189 24.79 -18.82 9.32
CA TYR A 189 24.17 -18.71 10.64
C TYR A 189 23.66 -20.04 11.17
N TYR A 190 23.30 -20.02 12.45
CA TYR A 190 22.67 -21.10 13.17
C TYR A 190 21.27 -20.72 13.61
N VAL A 191 20.36 -21.69 13.53
CA VAL A 191 19.13 -21.71 14.34
C VAL A 191 19.38 -22.65 15.51
N ASN A 192 19.60 -22.04 16.67
CA ASN A 192 19.86 -22.72 17.92
C ASN A 192 18.53 -22.96 18.62
N LEU A 193 18.18 -24.23 18.84
CA LEU A 193 16.93 -24.65 19.46
C LEU A 193 17.14 -25.09 20.90
N ARG A 194 16.22 -24.69 21.79
CA ARG A 194 16.20 -25.10 23.21
C ARG A 194 14.77 -25.38 23.66
N TRP A 195 14.55 -26.48 24.37
CA TRP A 195 13.25 -26.79 24.98
C TRP A 195 13.39 -27.25 26.44
N PRO A 196 12.33 -27.24 27.26
CA PRO A 196 12.36 -27.75 28.63
C PRO A 196 12.58 -29.28 28.64
N LYS A 197 13.42 -29.80 29.55
CA LYS A 197 13.64 -31.26 29.67
C LYS A 197 12.35 -32.05 29.96
N LYS A 198 11.38 -31.44 30.64
CA LYS A 198 10.07 -32.03 30.97
C LYS A 198 9.12 -32.12 29.77
N VAL A 199 9.41 -31.41 28.68
CA VAL A 199 8.61 -31.42 27.43
C VAL A 199 9.56 -31.84 26.30
N PRO A 200 9.96 -33.12 26.22
CA PRO A 200 10.95 -33.57 25.27
C PRO A 200 10.41 -33.45 23.84
N LEU A 201 11.13 -32.69 23.01
CA LEU A 201 10.86 -32.55 21.58
C LEU A 201 11.80 -33.41 20.76
N GLU A 202 11.33 -33.77 19.57
CA GLU A 202 12.10 -34.45 18.54
C GLU A 202 12.25 -33.53 17.33
N LEU A 203 13.43 -33.55 16.70
CA LEU A 203 13.71 -32.80 15.48
C LEU A 203 14.04 -33.79 14.37
N LYS A 204 13.33 -33.71 13.25
CA LYS A 204 13.58 -34.54 12.05
C LYS A 204 13.74 -33.67 10.82
N ARG A 205 14.64 -34.05 9.92
CA ARG A 205 14.71 -33.51 8.56
C ARG A 205 13.70 -34.25 7.69
N LEU A 206 12.92 -33.55 6.87
CA LEU A 206 11.91 -34.18 5.98
C LEU A 206 12.51 -34.72 4.68
N GLY A 207 13.43 -33.99 4.06
CA GLY A 207 14.16 -34.44 2.87
C GLY A 207 15.46 -35.18 3.20
N LEU A 208 15.91 -36.04 2.28
CA LEU A 208 17.25 -36.62 2.35
C LEU A 208 18.31 -35.50 2.24
N GLN A 209 19.42 -35.66 2.96
CA GLN A 209 20.55 -34.74 2.82
C GLN A 209 21.10 -34.80 1.40
N GLY A 210 21.22 -33.65 0.74
CA GLY A 210 21.63 -33.57 -0.67
C GLY A 210 20.48 -33.78 -1.67
N SER A 211 19.22 -33.86 -1.21
CA SER A 211 18.06 -33.89 -2.11
C SER A 211 17.94 -32.58 -2.92
N THR A 212 17.47 -32.70 -4.16
CA THR A 212 17.14 -31.57 -5.06
C THR A 212 15.68 -31.12 -4.94
N LYS A 213 14.88 -31.72 -4.05
CA LYS A 213 13.48 -31.31 -3.83
C LYS A 213 13.41 -30.08 -2.91
N PRO A 214 12.39 -29.22 -3.03
CA PRO A 214 12.21 -28.07 -2.12
C PRO A 214 12.16 -28.44 -0.63
N THR A 215 11.80 -29.69 -0.31
CA THR A 215 11.80 -30.22 1.07
C THR A 215 13.19 -30.49 1.64
N ALA A 216 14.26 -30.35 0.85
CA ALA A 216 15.63 -30.68 1.25
C ALA A 216 16.09 -29.91 2.50
N HIS A 217 15.64 -28.68 2.69
CA HIS A 217 16.04 -27.83 3.81
C HIS A 217 14.99 -27.73 4.91
N ARG A 218 13.95 -28.56 4.88
CA ARG A 218 12.85 -28.50 5.83
C ARG A 218 13.05 -29.44 7.02
N TYR A 219 12.77 -28.92 8.22
CA TYR A 219 12.82 -29.64 9.48
C TYR A 219 11.48 -29.58 10.21
N VAL A 220 11.18 -30.62 10.97
CA VAL A 220 9.95 -30.73 11.78
C VAL A 220 10.33 -30.92 13.23
N VAL A 221 9.73 -30.10 14.08
CA VAL A 221 9.77 -30.26 15.54
C VAL A 221 8.43 -30.85 15.99
N SER A 222 8.48 -32.01 16.64
CA SER A 222 7.32 -32.72 17.17
C SER A 222 7.47 -32.97 18.66
N SER A 223 6.35 -33.06 19.38
CA SER A 223 6.37 -33.51 20.78
C SER A 223 6.44 -35.03 20.83
N ARG A 224 7.19 -35.59 21.79
CA ARG A 224 7.16 -37.03 22.09
C ARG A 224 6.04 -37.42 23.05
N GLN A 225 5.57 -36.47 23.87
CA GLN A 225 4.58 -36.72 24.92
C GLN A 225 3.74 -35.46 25.19
N GLY A 226 2.45 -35.64 25.43
CA GLY A 226 1.53 -34.57 25.82
C GLY A 226 1.04 -33.69 24.67
N LYS A 227 0.35 -32.62 25.03
CA LYS A 227 -0.41 -31.73 24.13
C LYS A 227 0.27 -30.38 23.85
N THR A 228 1.53 -30.23 24.24
CA THR A 228 2.24 -28.95 24.24
C THR A 228 3.59 -29.07 23.53
N ILE A 229 3.91 -28.11 22.67
CA ILE A 229 5.26 -27.87 22.13
C ILE A 229 5.74 -26.53 22.66
N SER A 230 6.87 -26.50 23.38
CA SER A 230 7.47 -25.25 23.86
C SER A 230 8.97 -25.22 23.62
N PHE A 231 9.45 -24.22 22.89
CA PHE A 231 10.85 -24.10 22.51
C PHE A 231 11.26 -22.65 22.20
N VAL A 232 12.57 -22.43 22.20
CA VAL A 232 13.25 -21.22 21.74
C VAL A 232 13.87 -21.51 20.37
N ALA A 233 13.72 -20.58 19.44
CA ALA A 233 14.52 -20.50 18.23
C ALA A 233 15.38 -19.24 18.28
N HIS A 234 16.70 -19.41 18.38
CA HIS A 234 17.67 -18.31 18.41
C HIS A 234 18.49 -18.31 17.13
N PHE A 235 18.28 -17.28 16.31
CA PHE A 235 19.06 -17.04 15.09
C PHE A 235 20.35 -16.32 15.46
N SER A 236 21.50 -16.85 15.07
CA SER A 236 22.80 -16.25 15.44
C SER A 236 23.89 -16.65 14.45
N PRO A 237 24.88 -15.78 14.15
CA PRO A 237 26.07 -16.16 13.38
C PRO A 237 26.81 -17.36 13.99
N ASP A 238 26.76 -17.48 15.32
CA ASP A 238 27.46 -18.52 16.07
C ASP A 238 26.54 -19.63 16.57
N LYS A 239 27.14 -20.82 16.75
CA LYS A 239 26.53 -21.94 17.48
C LYS A 239 26.49 -21.60 18.98
N ARG A 240 25.29 -21.53 19.57
CA ARG A 240 25.08 -21.14 20.97
C ARG A 240 24.06 -22.05 21.63
N VAL A 241 24.15 -22.23 22.94
CA VAL A 241 23.08 -22.85 23.73
C VAL A 241 22.12 -21.73 24.16
N PRO A 242 20.87 -21.68 23.66
CA PRO A 242 19.91 -20.66 24.07
C PRO A 242 19.47 -20.87 25.53
N ASP A 243 19.01 -19.79 26.14
CA ASP A 243 18.28 -19.85 27.41
C ASP A 243 16.97 -20.65 27.28
N LEU A 244 16.42 -21.07 28.42
CA LEU A 244 15.14 -21.78 28.45
C LEU A 244 13.97 -20.83 28.13
N PRO A 245 12.86 -21.35 27.55
CA PRO A 245 11.65 -20.56 27.29
C PRO A 245 11.17 -19.74 28.50
N SER A 246 11.20 -20.32 29.70
CA SER A 246 10.78 -19.64 30.94
C SER A 246 11.71 -18.53 31.39
N THR A 247 13.00 -18.61 31.07
CA THR A 247 13.97 -17.55 31.36
C THR A 247 13.69 -16.35 30.46
N ILE A 248 13.47 -16.59 29.17
CA ILE A 248 13.17 -15.54 28.19
C ILE A 248 11.80 -14.92 28.46
N ASP A 249 10.75 -15.69 28.79
CA ASP A 249 9.42 -15.14 29.14
C ASP A 249 9.50 -14.16 30.33
N ARG A 250 10.21 -14.56 31.40
CA ARG A 250 10.42 -13.65 32.55
C ARG A 250 11.20 -12.40 32.16
N ARG A 251 12.25 -12.53 31.37
CA ARG A 251 13.09 -11.41 30.92
C ARG A 251 12.32 -10.46 30.01
N SER A 252 11.58 -11.00 29.03
CA SER A 252 10.80 -10.22 28.08
C SER A 252 9.70 -9.40 28.77
N ARG A 253 8.95 -10.03 29.69
CA ARG A 253 7.95 -9.34 30.51
C ARG A 253 8.56 -8.22 31.35
N ALA A 254 9.68 -8.49 32.02
CA ALA A 254 10.39 -7.47 32.80
C ALA A 254 10.90 -6.33 31.90
N GLY A 255 11.44 -6.65 30.72
CA GLY A 255 11.93 -5.67 29.75
C GLY A 255 10.83 -4.76 29.20
N TRP A 256 9.64 -5.29 28.91
CA TRP A 256 8.49 -4.49 28.47
C TRP A 256 7.90 -3.65 29.60
N GLN A 257 7.74 -4.22 30.79
CA GLN A 257 7.32 -3.46 31.97
C GLN A 257 8.26 -2.30 32.25
N ASP A 258 9.57 -2.55 32.16
CA ASP A 258 10.59 -1.53 32.28
C ASP A 258 10.51 -0.48 31.15
N TYR A 259 10.32 -0.90 29.90
CA TYR A 259 10.12 0.02 28.76
C TYR A 259 8.91 0.94 28.92
N TRP A 260 7.78 0.43 29.40
CA TRP A 260 6.57 1.21 29.60
C TRP A 260 6.61 2.07 30.87
N SER A 261 7.34 1.61 31.89
CA SER A 261 7.50 2.35 33.15
C SER A 261 8.62 3.40 33.07
N GLN A 262 9.50 3.34 32.07
CA GLN A 262 10.59 4.30 31.84
C GLN A 262 10.31 5.22 30.65
N GLY A 263 10.51 6.52 30.89
CA GLY A 263 10.36 7.58 29.89
C GLY A 263 8.97 8.21 29.86
N GLY A 264 8.68 8.92 28.78
CA GLY A 264 7.49 9.75 28.61
C GLY A 264 6.22 8.93 28.39
N PHE A 265 5.11 9.42 28.91
CA PHE A 265 3.78 8.92 28.58
C PHE A 265 2.84 10.10 28.29
N VAL A 266 2.00 9.97 27.27
CA VAL A 266 0.91 10.90 26.96
C VAL A 266 -0.40 10.14 27.15
N ASP A 267 -1.25 10.68 28.00
CA ASP A 267 -2.58 10.16 28.27
C ASP A 267 -3.63 11.19 27.84
N LEU A 268 -4.48 10.77 26.90
CA LEU A 268 -5.57 11.52 26.32
C LEU A 268 -6.94 10.92 26.69
N THR A 269 -7.00 9.99 27.63
CA THR A 269 -8.24 9.23 27.93
C THR A 269 -9.33 10.08 28.58
N GLU A 270 -8.95 11.15 29.28
CA GLU A 270 -9.88 12.14 29.85
C GLU A 270 -10.34 13.20 28.82
N SER A 271 -9.74 13.23 27.63
CA SER A 271 -10.16 14.17 26.57
C SER A 271 -11.58 13.86 26.09
N THR A 272 -12.42 14.88 26.00
CA THR A 272 -13.76 14.79 25.41
C THR A 272 -13.74 14.93 23.88
N ASN A 273 -12.59 15.31 23.31
CA ASN A 273 -12.39 15.41 21.88
C ASN A 273 -12.54 14.05 21.17
N ARG A 274 -13.38 13.98 20.13
CA ARG A 274 -13.66 12.75 19.37
C ARG A 274 -12.42 12.10 18.73
N ASN A 275 -11.35 12.86 18.51
CA ASN A 275 -10.11 12.34 17.91
C ASN A 275 -9.16 11.73 18.95
N ALA A 276 -9.38 11.96 20.24
CA ALA A 276 -8.43 11.59 21.29
C ALA A 276 -8.16 10.09 21.38
N THR A 277 -9.19 9.24 21.30
CA THR A 277 -9.04 7.79 21.40
C THR A 277 -8.15 7.21 20.30
N GLU A 278 -8.35 7.63 19.05
CA GLU A 278 -7.54 7.18 17.92
C GLU A 278 -6.12 7.74 17.99
N LEU A 279 -5.95 8.99 18.45
CA LEU A 279 -4.62 9.56 18.67
C LEU A 279 -3.85 8.77 19.75
N GLN A 280 -4.51 8.45 20.87
CA GLN A 280 -3.95 7.63 21.95
C GLN A 280 -3.52 6.26 21.42
N ARG A 281 -4.38 5.59 20.65
CA ARG A 281 -4.06 4.29 20.04
C ARG A 281 -2.79 4.39 19.21
N ARG A 282 -2.69 5.38 18.31
CA ARG A 282 -1.52 5.58 17.44
C ARG A 282 -0.24 5.90 18.21
N ILE A 283 -0.34 6.67 19.30
CA ILE A 283 0.80 6.99 20.18
C ILE A 283 1.33 5.70 20.79
N VAL A 284 0.46 4.90 21.39
CA VAL A 284 0.83 3.65 22.07
C VAL A 284 1.38 2.61 21.08
N THR A 285 0.70 2.37 19.96
CA THR A 285 1.17 1.39 18.96
C THR A 285 2.47 1.82 18.29
N SER A 286 2.66 3.12 18.02
CA SER A 286 3.93 3.61 17.45
C SER A 286 5.10 3.41 18.40
N GLN A 287 4.92 3.62 19.70
CA GLN A 287 5.98 3.35 20.68
C GLN A 287 6.43 1.88 20.62
N TYR A 288 5.46 0.96 20.66
CA TYR A 288 5.74 -0.47 20.55
C TYR A 288 6.45 -0.82 19.24
N HIS A 289 5.91 -0.40 18.10
CA HIS A 289 6.46 -0.76 16.77
C HIS A 289 7.85 -0.23 16.55
N VAL A 290 8.11 1.03 16.93
CA VAL A 290 9.44 1.63 16.83
C VAL A 290 10.41 0.89 17.76
N ARG A 291 9.99 0.48 18.95
CA ARG A 291 10.84 -0.31 19.86
C ARG A 291 11.21 -1.69 19.30
N VAL A 292 10.28 -2.39 18.65
CA VAL A 292 10.52 -3.72 18.07
C VAL A 292 11.38 -3.64 16.81
N ASN A 293 11.20 -2.59 16.00
CA ASN A 293 11.86 -2.47 14.69
C ASN A 293 13.16 -1.65 14.70
N SER A 294 13.44 -0.93 15.78
CA SER A 294 14.72 -0.25 15.96
C SER A 294 15.70 -1.23 16.57
N ALA A 295 16.68 -1.67 15.77
CA ALA A 295 17.68 -2.63 16.16
C ALA A 295 18.30 -2.26 17.52
N ALA A 296 18.36 -3.23 18.43
CA ALA A 296 19.06 -3.04 19.69
C ALA A 296 20.58 -3.06 19.41
N ASP A 297 21.17 -1.88 19.49
CA ASP A 297 22.62 -1.57 19.43
C ASP A 297 23.25 -1.40 18.03
N GLY A 298 23.99 -0.29 17.90
CA GLY A 298 24.98 0.00 16.87
C GLY A 298 24.48 0.51 15.51
N GLU A 299 23.18 0.44 15.20
CA GLU A 299 22.60 0.82 13.91
C GLU A 299 21.18 1.39 14.05
N PRO A 300 20.81 2.43 13.26
CA PRO A 300 19.42 2.88 13.18
C PRO A 300 18.55 1.84 12.44
N PRO A 301 17.23 1.83 12.67
CA PRO A 301 16.32 1.09 11.80
C PRO A 301 16.45 1.58 10.35
N GLN A 302 16.29 0.64 9.40
CA GLN A 302 15.96 1.01 8.02
C GLN A 302 14.50 1.50 7.99
N GLU A 303 14.11 2.26 6.98
CA GLU A 303 12.77 2.84 6.74
C GLU A 303 11.57 1.88 6.91
N SER A 304 11.75 0.56 6.84
CA SER A 304 10.77 -0.53 7.02
C SER A 304 11.11 -1.41 8.22
N GLY A 305 12.11 -1.04 9.02
CA GLY A 305 12.53 -1.77 10.21
C GLY A 305 13.20 -3.10 9.88
N LEU A 306 12.68 -4.18 10.48
CA LEU A 306 13.09 -5.57 10.25
C LEU A 306 11.97 -6.37 9.57
N MET A 307 11.12 -5.72 8.77
CA MET A 307 9.92 -6.33 8.16
C MET A 307 10.05 -6.64 6.67
N ASN A 308 10.68 -5.77 5.88
CA ASN A 308 10.93 -5.99 4.44
C ASN A 308 12.22 -5.31 3.94
N ASN A 309 12.59 -5.54 2.68
CA ASN A 309 13.72 -4.91 1.98
C ASN A 309 13.28 -3.69 1.16
N GLY A 310 12.68 -2.70 1.83
CA GLY A 310 12.59 -1.35 1.26
C GLY A 310 14.00 -0.79 1.02
N TRP A 311 14.22 -0.14 -0.13
CA TRP A 311 15.54 0.38 -0.52
C TRP A 311 16.69 -0.63 -0.37
N TYR A 312 16.47 -1.87 -0.83
CA TYR A 312 17.43 -2.99 -0.75
C TYR A 312 17.83 -3.38 0.69
N GLY A 313 17.04 -3.00 1.70
CA GLY A 313 17.31 -3.30 3.11
C GLY A 313 18.35 -2.40 3.78
N LYS A 314 18.89 -1.41 3.04
CA LYS A 314 19.87 -0.43 3.53
C LYS A 314 19.17 0.74 4.20
N PHE A 315 19.71 1.30 5.27
CA PHE A 315 19.10 2.47 5.92
C PHE A 315 19.53 3.76 5.23
N HIS A 316 18.70 4.81 5.32
CA HIS A 316 19.12 6.13 4.90
C HIS A 316 19.69 6.92 6.08
N MET A 317 20.95 7.32 5.97
CA MET A 317 21.64 8.20 6.90
C MET A 317 20.94 9.57 7.05
N GLU A 318 20.23 9.99 6.01
CA GLU A 318 19.43 11.22 6.06
C GLU A 318 18.16 11.08 6.92
N MET A 319 17.62 9.87 7.09
CA MET A 319 16.44 9.65 7.93
C MET A 319 16.75 9.43 9.42
N VAL A 320 18.03 9.39 9.83
CA VAL A 320 18.42 8.98 11.20
C VAL A 320 17.86 9.89 12.31
N VAL A 321 17.70 11.19 12.01
CA VAL A 321 17.07 12.13 12.95
C VAL A 321 15.62 11.73 13.19
N TRP A 322 14.86 11.48 12.12
CA TRP A 322 13.45 11.04 12.21
C TRP A 322 13.30 9.69 12.91
N HIS A 323 14.25 8.77 12.67
CA HIS A 323 14.23 7.46 13.29
C HIS A 323 14.57 7.46 14.78
N SER A 324 15.41 8.40 15.25
CA SER A 324 16.08 8.22 16.56
C SER A 324 16.02 9.41 17.50
N ALA A 325 15.75 10.63 17.04
CA ALA A 325 15.72 11.82 17.91
C ALA A 325 14.60 11.74 18.98
N HIS A 326 13.53 11.01 18.68
CA HIS A 326 12.43 10.81 19.62
C HIS A 326 12.88 10.04 20.88
N TRP A 327 13.94 9.21 20.84
CA TRP A 327 14.40 8.46 22.02
C TRP A 327 14.78 9.38 23.18
N ILE A 328 15.57 10.42 22.92
CA ILE A 328 15.90 11.43 23.94
C ILE A 328 14.64 12.18 24.36
N SER A 329 13.85 12.63 23.39
CA SER A 329 12.65 13.44 23.62
C SER A 329 11.64 12.75 24.56
N TRP A 330 11.50 11.43 24.42
CA TRP A 330 10.65 10.57 25.24
C TRP A 330 11.35 10.07 26.52
N GLY A 331 12.51 10.61 26.91
CA GLY A 331 13.18 10.20 28.14
C GLY A 331 13.75 8.77 28.12
N ARG A 332 14.05 8.24 26.92
CA ARG A 332 14.53 6.86 26.71
C ARG A 332 15.93 6.86 26.09
N ASP A 333 16.82 7.59 26.72
CA ASP A 333 18.16 7.87 26.25
C ASP A 333 19.05 6.63 26.07
N ARG A 334 18.79 5.57 26.84
CA ARG A 334 19.49 4.28 26.65
C ARG A 334 19.45 3.79 25.19
N TYR A 335 18.29 3.90 24.52
CA TYR A 335 18.15 3.41 23.14
C TYR A 335 18.85 4.33 22.13
N PHE A 336 18.85 5.63 22.41
CA PHE A 336 19.65 6.58 21.63
C PHE A 336 21.15 6.25 21.75
N HIS A 337 21.65 6.05 22.97
CA HIS A 337 23.06 5.81 23.24
C HIS A 337 23.56 4.42 22.79
N ASN A 338 22.65 3.48 22.57
CA ASN A 338 22.96 2.23 21.89
C ASN A 338 23.30 2.47 20.41
N ILE A 339 22.78 3.52 19.77
CA ILE A 339 23.03 3.77 18.34
C ILE A 339 24.14 4.82 18.15
N PHE A 340 24.15 5.86 19.00
CA PHE A 340 24.97 7.05 18.80
C PHE A 340 26.00 7.28 19.92
N PRO A 341 27.25 7.67 19.57
CA PRO A 341 27.77 7.94 18.22
C PRO A 341 28.23 6.70 17.43
N THR A 342 27.99 5.47 17.90
CA THR A 342 28.52 4.24 17.31
C THR A 342 28.31 4.07 15.81
N ILE A 343 27.15 4.47 15.27
CA ILE A 343 26.94 4.42 13.82
C ILE A 343 27.88 5.36 13.04
N TYR A 344 28.16 6.55 13.57
CA TYR A 344 29.12 7.48 12.97
C TYR A 344 30.55 6.98 13.16
N GLU A 345 30.88 6.40 14.32
CA GLU A 345 32.18 5.76 14.58
C GLU A 345 32.48 4.67 13.52
N LYS A 346 31.48 3.82 13.21
CA LYS A 346 31.60 2.77 12.18
C LYS A 346 31.81 3.32 10.76
N LEU A 347 31.10 4.39 10.41
CA LEU A 347 31.13 4.95 9.06
C LEU A 347 32.19 6.03 8.84
N LEU A 348 32.87 6.47 9.90
CA LEU A 348 33.87 7.54 9.82
C LEU A 348 35.00 7.19 8.84
N PRO A 349 35.62 5.99 8.84
CA PRO A 349 36.74 5.69 7.94
C PRO A 349 36.37 5.80 6.45
N THR A 350 35.20 5.27 6.07
CA THR A 350 34.73 5.32 4.68
C THR A 350 34.27 6.72 4.30
N SER A 351 33.76 7.50 5.24
CA SER A 351 33.35 8.90 5.04
C SER A 351 34.53 9.85 4.86
N LEU A 352 35.63 9.64 5.59
CA LEU A 352 36.91 10.33 5.37
C LEU A 352 37.48 10.00 3.99
N THR A 353 37.48 8.72 3.61
CA THR A 353 38.01 8.26 2.32
C THR A 353 37.18 8.83 1.16
N ARG A 354 35.85 8.87 1.31
CA ARG A 354 34.95 9.48 0.32
C ARG A 354 35.26 10.95 0.12
N ALA A 355 35.31 11.76 1.18
CA ALA A 355 35.63 13.18 1.08
C ALA A 355 37.00 13.40 0.42
N LYS A 356 38.03 12.65 0.86
CA LYS A 356 39.39 12.73 0.30
C LYS A 356 39.42 12.40 -1.20
N LYS A 357 38.75 11.34 -1.65
CA LYS A 357 38.63 10.99 -3.08
C LYS A 357 37.98 12.10 -3.90
N MET A 358 37.08 12.85 -3.28
CA MET A 358 36.41 13.99 -3.90
C MET A 358 37.18 15.31 -3.76
N GLY A 359 38.37 15.30 -3.13
CA GLY A 359 39.21 16.48 -2.95
C GLY A 359 38.76 17.42 -1.83
N TRP A 360 38.03 16.92 -0.83
CA TRP A 360 37.68 17.66 0.38
C TRP A 360 38.31 17.04 1.63
N GLU A 361 38.43 17.85 2.68
CA GLU A 361 38.83 17.42 4.02
C GLU A 361 37.63 16.88 4.81
N GLY A 362 37.90 16.26 5.97
CA GLY A 362 36.85 15.78 6.87
C GLY A 362 36.06 14.59 6.36
N ALA A 363 34.88 14.36 6.94
CA ALA A 363 34.02 13.21 6.69
C ALA A 363 32.75 13.60 5.92
N ARG A 364 32.59 13.04 4.72
CA ARG A 364 31.34 13.14 3.95
C ARG A 364 30.46 11.92 4.21
N TRP A 365 29.36 12.12 4.94
CA TRP A 365 28.44 11.06 5.32
C TRP A 365 27.62 10.57 4.11
N PRO A 366 27.43 9.25 3.95
CA PRO A 366 26.67 8.68 2.83
C PRO A 366 25.17 9.02 2.93
N LYS A 367 24.38 8.73 1.88
CA LYS A 367 22.91 8.81 1.95
C LYS A 367 22.27 7.44 2.26
N MET A 368 22.24 6.54 1.29
CA MET A 368 21.71 5.18 1.43
C MET A 368 22.90 4.23 1.64
N THR A 369 22.97 3.55 2.79
CA THR A 369 24.17 2.81 3.21
C THR A 369 23.87 1.68 4.18
N GLU A 370 24.92 0.94 4.52
CA GLU A 370 24.94 -0.11 5.51
C GLU A 370 26.33 -0.18 6.17
N THR A 371 26.49 -0.91 7.27
CA THR A 371 27.70 -0.84 8.11
C THR A 371 28.82 -1.83 7.77
N ILE A 372 28.59 -2.79 6.90
CA ILE A 372 29.56 -3.81 6.49
C ILE A 372 30.59 -3.19 5.53
N THR A 373 30.13 -2.49 4.50
CA THR A 373 30.98 -1.80 3.51
C THR A 373 31.09 -0.30 3.76
N GLY A 374 30.08 0.32 4.39
CA GLY A 374 30.03 1.78 4.60
C GLY A 374 29.98 2.59 3.31
N ARG A 375 29.66 1.96 2.17
CA ARG A 375 29.52 2.58 0.85
C ARG A 375 28.22 3.37 0.75
N SER A 376 28.26 4.50 0.05
CA SER A 376 27.03 5.17 -0.38
C SER A 376 26.57 4.51 -1.68
N SER A 377 25.35 4.00 -1.73
CA SER A 377 24.84 3.40 -2.96
C SER A 377 24.77 4.44 -4.09
N PRO A 378 25.19 4.10 -5.33
CA PRO A 378 25.10 5.02 -6.44
C PRO A 378 23.68 5.58 -6.67
N GLY A 379 23.56 6.83 -7.09
CA GLY A 379 22.27 7.45 -7.42
C GLY A 379 22.30 8.96 -7.40
N GLY A 380 21.51 9.61 -8.27
CA GLY A 380 21.46 11.08 -8.37
C GLY A 380 21.17 11.77 -7.04
N ILE A 381 20.13 11.30 -6.32
CA ILE A 381 19.82 11.81 -4.98
C ILE A 381 20.92 11.41 -3.99
N ASN A 382 21.37 10.16 -4.00
CA ASN A 382 22.36 9.66 -3.05
C ASN A 382 23.69 10.40 -3.12
N ALA A 383 24.09 10.82 -4.33
CA ALA A 383 25.36 11.47 -4.60
C ALA A 383 25.35 12.97 -4.30
N TYR A 384 24.21 13.65 -4.45
CA TYR A 384 24.13 15.10 -4.33
C TYR A 384 23.40 15.60 -3.07
N LEU A 385 22.71 14.73 -2.33
CA LEU A 385 21.98 15.13 -1.13
C LEU A 385 22.94 15.61 -0.03
N MET A 386 22.60 16.76 0.56
CA MET A 386 23.45 17.47 1.51
C MET A 386 22.90 17.50 2.95
N TRP A 387 21.58 17.44 3.15
CA TRP A 387 21.00 17.80 4.46
C TRP A 387 21.41 16.90 5.63
N GLN A 388 21.93 15.70 5.35
CA GLN A 388 22.44 14.78 6.36
C GLN A 388 23.81 15.15 6.93
N GLN A 389 24.58 16.02 6.27
CA GLN A 389 25.95 16.29 6.69
C GLN A 389 26.01 16.94 8.08
N PRO A 390 25.12 17.88 8.46
CA PRO A 390 25.09 18.46 9.81
C PRO A 390 24.44 17.57 10.88
N HIS A 391 23.84 16.41 10.55
CA HIS A 391 23.15 15.53 11.52
C HIS A 391 23.96 15.18 12.77
N PRO A 392 25.28 14.87 12.69
CA PRO A 392 26.07 14.60 13.88
C PRO A 392 26.02 15.72 14.92
N MET A 393 25.92 16.99 14.49
CA MET A 393 25.84 18.15 15.37
C MET A 393 24.53 18.13 16.17
N TYR A 394 23.41 17.90 15.48
CA TYR A 394 22.09 17.79 16.12
C TYR A 394 22.04 16.61 17.10
N MET A 395 22.54 15.44 16.68
CA MET A 395 22.54 14.23 17.49
C MET A 395 23.49 14.34 18.70
N ALA A 396 24.65 14.98 18.56
CA ALA A 396 25.56 15.23 19.68
C ALA A 396 24.96 16.19 20.71
N MET A 397 24.22 17.22 20.26
CA MET A 397 23.51 18.11 21.17
C MET A 397 22.43 17.37 21.95
N LEU A 398 21.67 16.48 21.32
CA LEU A 398 20.73 15.59 22.02
C LEU A 398 21.45 14.68 23.03
N ALA A 399 22.57 14.08 22.65
CA ALA A 399 23.39 13.24 23.53
C ALA A 399 23.91 14.01 24.75
N PHE A 400 24.39 15.24 24.53
CA PHE A 400 24.90 16.10 25.59
C PHE A 400 23.79 16.59 26.51
N LYS A 401 22.61 16.93 25.96
CA LYS A 401 21.43 17.28 26.76
C LYS A 401 21.05 16.15 27.72
N SER A 402 21.08 14.91 27.26
CA SER A 402 20.77 13.75 28.10
C SER A 402 21.89 13.42 29.11
N LYS A 403 23.16 13.55 28.70
CA LYS A 403 24.33 13.24 29.53
C LYS A 403 25.40 14.33 29.38
N PRO A 404 25.30 15.45 30.13
CA PRO A 404 26.19 16.61 29.98
C PRO A 404 27.55 16.39 30.67
N THR A 405 28.31 15.40 30.19
CA THR A 405 29.58 14.98 30.80
C THR A 405 30.75 15.24 29.86
N LYS A 406 31.95 15.42 30.43
CA LYS A 406 33.20 15.46 29.65
C LYS A 406 33.42 14.18 28.83
N LYS A 407 32.94 13.03 29.32
CA LYS A 407 33.00 11.75 28.58
C LYS A 407 32.17 11.82 27.29
N THR A 408 30.95 12.38 27.37
CA THR A 408 30.10 12.61 26.19
C THR A 408 30.78 13.54 25.21
N LEU A 409 31.30 14.69 25.69
CA LEU A 409 32.00 15.66 24.85
C LEU A 409 33.17 15.02 24.09
N LYS A 410 34.05 14.32 24.81
CA LYS A 410 35.25 13.67 24.24
C LYS A 410 34.90 12.57 23.24
N ARG A 411 33.84 11.80 23.48
CA ARG A 411 33.45 10.69 22.59
C ARG A 411 32.94 11.18 21.23
N TRP A 412 32.17 12.28 21.23
CA TRP A 412 31.62 12.84 20.00
C TRP A 412 32.59 13.74 19.25
N ASP A 413 33.59 14.31 19.93
CA ASP A 413 34.52 15.29 19.35
C ASP A 413 35.16 14.85 18.01
N PRO A 414 35.69 13.62 17.84
CA PRO A 414 36.26 13.20 16.56
C PRO A 414 35.24 13.18 15.41
N ILE A 415 33.98 12.86 15.70
CA ILE A 415 32.90 12.85 14.71
C ILE A 415 32.54 14.28 14.32
N LEU A 416 32.41 15.18 15.30
CA LEU A 416 32.04 16.57 15.05
C LEU A 416 33.16 17.33 14.34
N GLU A 417 34.42 17.10 14.73
CA GLU A 417 35.59 17.67 14.06
C GLU A 417 35.64 17.26 12.59
N ALA A 418 35.62 15.96 12.30
CA ALA A 418 35.64 15.48 10.92
C ALA A 418 34.44 16.00 10.11
N THR A 419 33.26 16.11 10.72
CA THR A 419 32.06 16.66 10.06
C THR A 419 32.23 18.15 9.76
N ALA A 420 32.72 18.95 10.72
CA ALA A 420 32.94 20.38 10.57
C ALA A 420 34.03 20.68 9.54
N ASP A 421 35.10 19.89 9.50
CA ASP A 421 36.15 19.99 8.49
C ASP A 421 35.60 19.78 7.08
N TYR A 422 34.75 18.77 6.89
CA TYR A 422 34.10 18.57 5.59
C TYR A 422 33.16 19.73 5.24
N MET A 423 32.32 20.16 6.18
CA MET A 423 31.40 21.27 5.96
C MET A 423 32.14 22.56 5.58
N ALA A 424 33.25 22.87 6.25
CA ALA A 424 34.09 24.03 5.98
C ALA A 424 34.98 23.88 4.74
N SER A 425 35.25 22.65 4.30
CA SER A 425 36.00 22.34 3.09
C SER A 425 35.14 22.32 1.83
N TYR A 426 33.90 21.88 1.96
CA TYR A 426 32.93 21.84 0.87
C TYR A 426 32.41 23.24 0.50
N ALA A 427 32.12 24.08 1.49
CA ALA A 427 31.59 25.42 1.26
C ALA A 427 32.56 26.26 0.42
N TRP A 428 32.07 26.83 -0.68
CA TRP A 428 32.90 27.48 -1.69
C TRP A 428 32.88 28.99 -1.55
N PHE A 429 34.04 29.63 -1.46
CA PHE A 429 34.11 31.09 -1.37
C PHE A 429 33.84 31.75 -2.73
N ASN A 430 32.71 32.43 -2.83
CA ASN A 430 32.35 33.24 -3.99
C ASN A 430 32.92 34.66 -3.84
N GLN A 431 33.92 34.96 -4.67
CA GLN A 431 34.62 36.25 -4.64
C GLN A 431 33.71 37.44 -4.93
N SER A 432 32.66 37.24 -5.74
CA SER A 432 31.72 38.31 -6.12
C SER A 432 30.76 38.66 -5.00
N SER A 433 30.23 37.65 -4.29
CA SER A 433 29.30 37.86 -3.17
C SER A 433 30.01 38.10 -1.84
N GLY A 434 31.28 37.70 -1.74
CA GLY A 434 32.05 37.67 -0.49
C GLY A 434 31.53 36.63 0.51
N ARG A 435 30.79 35.62 0.04
CA ARG A 435 30.16 34.59 0.88
C ARG A 435 30.58 33.19 0.49
N TYR A 436 30.30 32.24 1.38
CA TYR A 436 30.47 30.82 1.14
C TYR A 436 29.16 30.19 0.68
N ASP A 437 29.17 29.67 -0.54
CA ASP A 437 28.02 29.10 -1.21
C ASP A 437 28.06 27.56 -1.14
N LEU A 438 26.89 26.92 -1.25
CA LEU A 438 26.72 25.47 -1.37
C LEU A 438 26.17 25.10 -2.76
N GLY A 439 26.88 24.21 -3.46
CA GLY A 439 26.52 23.76 -4.81
C GLY A 439 26.76 24.81 -5.89
N PRO A 440 26.34 24.56 -7.14
CA PRO A 440 25.94 23.27 -7.68
C PRO A 440 27.13 22.29 -7.88
N PRO A 441 26.88 20.96 -7.94
CA PRO A 441 25.57 20.32 -7.85
C PRO A 441 25.12 20.11 -6.39
N ALA A 442 23.84 20.32 -6.11
CA ALA A 442 23.27 20.11 -4.77
C ALA A 442 21.80 19.64 -4.80
N ILE A 443 21.43 18.73 -3.91
CA ILE A 443 20.03 18.36 -3.65
C ILE A 443 19.73 18.58 -2.17
N GLY A 444 18.59 19.22 -1.90
CA GLY A 444 18.07 19.43 -0.55
C GLY A 444 17.11 18.34 -0.09
N VAL A 445 16.69 18.43 1.17
CA VAL A 445 15.83 17.46 1.87
C VAL A 445 14.52 17.10 1.14
N THR A 446 14.01 17.97 0.26
CA THR A 446 12.79 17.75 -0.52
C THR A 446 12.99 16.84 -1.74
N GLU A 447 14.23 16.58 -2.15
CA GLU A 447 14.60 15.71 -3.29
C GLU A 447 13.94 16.11 -4.64
N ASN A 448 13.53 17.37 -4.81
CA ASN A 448 12.79 17.84 -5.99
C ASN A 448 13.47 19.02 -6.73
N THR A 449 14.69 19.39 -6.37
CA THR A 449 15.43 20.48 -7.02
C THR A 449 16.36 19.95 -8.13
N PRO A 450 16.57 20.71 -9.22
CA PRO A 450 17.48 20.31 -10.30
C PRO A 450 18.95 20.44 -9.84
N PRO A 451 19.70 19.34 -9.61
CA PRO A 451 20.98 19.37 -8.90
C PRO A 451 22.01 20.32 -9.52
N GLU A 452 22.15 20.26 -10.84
CA GLU A 452 23.18 21.00 -11.59
C GLU A 452 22.94 22.53 -11.59
N ASN A 453 21.73 22.97 -11.22
CA ASN A 453 21.34 24.39 -11.20
C ASN A 453 21.04 24.90 -9.77
N THR A 454 21.12 24.03 -8.77
CA THR A 454 20.72 24.36 -7.40
C THR A 454 21.91 24.96 -6.65
N LEU A 455 21.79 26.23 -6.29
CA LEU A 455 22.73 26.99 -5.48
C LEU A 455 22.04 27.42 -4.17
N ASP A 456 22.72 27.28 -3.04
CA ASP A 456 22.29 27.85 -1.75
C ASP A 456 20.85 27.51 -1.35
N LEU A 457 20.56 26.21 -1.20
CA LEU A 457 19.29 25.73 -0.66
C LEU A 457 19.02 26.31 0.74
N ALA A 458 17.84 26.87 0.95
CA ALA A 458 17.54 27.65 2.16
C ALA A 458 17.73 26.87 3.47
N TYR A 459 17.18 25.64 3.53
CA TYR A 459 17.28 24.81 4.73
C TYR A 459 18.72 24.36 5.00
N GLU A 460 19.40 23.87 3.96
CA GLU A 460 20.75 23.33 4.06
C GLU A 460 21.75 24.41 4.44
N VAL A 461 21.69 25.60 3.87
CA VAL A 461 22.56 26.73 4.24
C VAL A 461 22.37 27.10 5.72
N ALA A 462 21.12 27.19 6.19
CA ALA A 462 20.82 27.47 7.60
C ALA A 462 21.31 26.35 8.53
N TYR A 463 21.17 25.09 8.11
CA TYR A 463 21.59 23.94 8.89
C TYR A 463 23.12 23.80 8.91
N TRP A 464 23.81 24.14 7.82
CA TRP A 464 25.28 24.23 7.77
C TRP A 464 25.80 25.26 8.75
N ARG A 465 25.19 26.45 8.75
CA ARG A 465 25.52 27.51 9.71
C ARG A 465 25.36 27.02 11.15
N TYR A 466 24.20 26.45 11.48
CA TYR A 466 23.94 25.87 12.80
C TYR A 466 24.98 24.81 13.17
N GLY A 467 25.32 23.91 12.24
CA GLY A 467 26.27 22.83 12.49
C GLY A 467 27.68 23.34 12.81
N LEU A 468 28.18 24.34 12.08
CA LEU A 468 29.49 24.95 12.37
C LEU A 468 29.47 25.73 13.69
N ASP A 469 28.38 26.41 14.03
CA ASP A 469 28.25 27.09 15.34
C ASP A 469 28.29 26.06 16.48
N VAL A 470 27.61 24.91 16.33
CA VAL A 470 27.66 23.81 17.30
C VAL A 470 29.08 23.24 17.42
N ALA A 471 29.79 23.03 16.30
CA ALA A 471 31.17 22.53 16.32
C ALA A 471 32.10 23.47 17.11
N CYS A 472 32.00 24.78 16.85
CA CYS A 472 32.76 25.80 17.58
C CYS A 472 32.43 25.78 19.08
N ALA A 473 31.14 25.77 19.42
CA ALA A 473 30.70 25.69 20.82
C ALA A 473 31.15 24.40 21.50
N TRP A 474 31.25 23.29 20.76
CA TRP A 474 31.72 22.01 21.28
C TRP A 474 33.19 22.06 21.69
N LYS A 475 34.07 22.64 20.84
CA LYS A 475 35.48 22.86 21.17
C LYS A 475 35.65 23.74 22.39
N GLN A 476 34.86 24.82 22.50
CA GLN A 476 34.85 25.68 23.69
C GLN A 476 34.45 24.91 24.95
N LYS A 477 33.41 24.06 24.90
CA LYS A 477 33.02 23.20 26.04
C LYS A 477 34.10 22.21 26.45
N LEU A 478 34.97 21.79 25.53
CA LEU A 478 36.14 20.95 25.80
C LEU A 478 37.36 21.73 26.29
N GLY A 479 37.34 23.06 26.23
CA GLY A 479 38.51 23.91 26.49
C GLY A 479 39.58 23.81 25.40
N LEU A 480 39.19 23.47 24.18
CA LEU A 480 40.06 23.36 23.01
C LEU A 480 39.94 24.60 22.11
N PRO A 481 41.02 24.99 21.41
CA PRO A 481 40.94 26.05 20.42
C PRO A 481 39.96 25.68 19.30
N THR A 482 39.20 26.66 18.84
CA THR A 482 38.32 26.50 17.68
C THR A 482 39.12 26.75 16.40
N PRO A 483 39.11 25.85 15.41
CA PRO A 483 39.72 26.09 14.11
C PRO A 483 39.20 27.35 13.44
N GLU A 484 40.10 28.24 13.01
CA GLU A 484 39.76 29.54 12.43
C GLU A 484 38.91 29.39 11.16
N ARG A 485 39.20 28.39 10.32
CA ARG A 485 38.43 28.09 9.11
C ARG A 485 36.94 27.91 9.41
N TRP A 486 36.59 27.21 10.48
CA TRP A 486 35.18 26.96 10.83
C TRP A 486 34.47 28.27 11.18
N LEU A 487 35.11 29.13 11.96
CA LEU A 487 34.58 30.46 12.32
C LEU A 487 34.41 31.34 11.09
N THR A 488 35.41 31.36 10.21
CA THR A 488 35.40 32.16 8.98
C THR A 488 34.29 31.71 8.03
N VAL A 489 34.15 30.40 7.79
CA VAL A 489 33.08 29.87 6.94
C VAL A 489 31.73 30.15 7.58
N ALA A 490 31.52 29.80 8.86
CA ALA A 490 30.25 30.03 9.54
C ALA A 490 29.82 31.50 9.44
N LYS A 491 30.73 32.44 9.77
CA LYS A 491 30.47 33.88 9.74
C LYS A 491 30.04 34.38 8.36
N ASN A 492 30.61 33.82 7.30
CA ASN A 492 30.44 34.30 5.93
C ASN A 492 29.63 33.33 5.05
N MET A 493 28.90 32.38 5.61
CA MET A 493 27.95 31.55 4.86
C MET A 493 26.95 32.41 4.08
N ALA A 494 26.51 31.90 2.93
CA ALA A 494 25.34 32.41 2.23
C ALA A 494 24.15 32.57 3.20
N LYS A 495 23.23 33.49 2.88
CA LYS A 495 22.00 33.65 3.66
C LYS A 495 20.91 32.81 2.99
N PRO A 496 19.97 32.22 3.73
CA PRO A 496 18.86 31.52 3.11
C PRO A 496 18.11 32.47 2.15
N PRO A 497 17.92 32.08 0.88
CA PRO A 497 17.42 32.97 -0.17
C PRO A 497 15.96 33.37 0.08
N GLN A 498 15.63 34.60 -0.30
CA GLN A 498 14.32 35.21 -0.04
C GLN A 498 13.83 36.01 -1.24
N ILE A 499 12.52 35.99 -1.47
CA ILE A 499 11.82 36.81 -2.47
C ILE A 499 10.55 37.35 -1.82
N GLY A 500 10.36 38.67 -1.88
CA GLY A 500 9.15 39.31 -1.34
C GLY A 500 8.93 39.06 0.16
N GLY A 501 10.00 38.87 0.94
CA GLY A 501 9.93 38.60 2.37
C GLY A 501 9.46 37.19 2.73
N LEU A 502 9.59 36.23 1.81
CA LEU A 502 9.39 34.79 1.99
C LEU A 502 10.66 34.03 1.61
N TYR A 503 11.01 32.98 2.33
CA TYR A 503 12.08 32.05 1.91
C TYR A 503 11.72 31.32 0.62
N THR A 504 12.73 31.06 -0.21
CA THR A 504 12.64 30.25 -1.43
C THR A 504 13.43 28.96 -1.29
N VAL A 505 13.14 27.95 -2.11
CA VAL A 505 13.79 26.64 -1.98
C VAL A 505 15.30 26.68 -2.24
N TYR A 506 15.76 27.50 -3.19
CA TYR A 506 17.18 27.75 -3.49
C TYR A 506 17.35 29.15 -4.13
N GLU A 507 18.61 29.59 -4.31
CA GLU A 507 18.98 30.91 -4.83
C GLU A 507 18.79 31.03 -6.35
N GLY A 508 18.46 32.24 -6.84
CA GLY A 508 18.29 32.51 -8.27
C GLY A 508 16.87 32.27 -8.82
N LEU A 509 15.91 31.93 -7.96
CA LEU A 509 14.49 31.88 -8.30
C LEU A 509 13.86 33.28 -8.38
N ASN A 510 12.70 33.38 -9.02
CA ASN A 510 11.83 34.57 -9.03
C ASN A 510 10.51 34.26 -8.30
N SER A 511 9.64 35.26 -8.07
CA SER A 511 8.41 35.05 -7.28
C SER A 511 7.42 34.04 -7.86
N SER A 512 7.47 33.74 -9.15
CA SER A 512 6.56 32.77 -9.80
C SER A 512 6.94 31.31 -9.53
N TRP A 513 8.05 31.03 -8.83
CA TRP A 513 8.41 29.64 -8.48
C TRP A 513 7.32 28.94 -7.64
N TRP A 514 6.52 29.71 -6.88
CA TRP A 514 5.37 29.17 -6.15
C TRP A 514 4.32 28.55 -7.04
N ASP A 515 4.32 28.84 -8.34
CA ASP A 515 3.41 28.27 -9.33
C ASP A 515 4.04 27.05 -10.06
N ASP A 516 5.33 26.75 -9.83
CA ASP A 516 6.02 25.61 -10.41
C ASP A 516 5.69 24.31 -9.66
N PRO A 517 4.94 23.37 -10.28
CA PRO A 517 4.56 22.11 -9.65
C PRO A 517 5.76 21.22 -9.28
N ALA A 518 6.91 21.37 -9.95
CA ALA A 518 8.11 20.58 -9.64
C ALA A 518 8.67 20.97 -8.27
N LEU A 519 8.61 22.25 -7.92
CA LEU A 519 9.18 22.82 -6.71
C LEU A 519 8.16 22.97 -5.57
N ASN A 520 6.91 23.31 -5.86
CA ASN A 520 5.88 23.61 -4.86
C ASN A 520 5.08 22.39 -4.34
N ARG A 521 5.18 21.22 -5.00
CA ARG A 521 4.45 20.00 -4.61
C ARG A 521 4.82 19.49 -3.22
N ASP A 522 6.03 19.84 -2.78
CA ASP A 522 6.58 19.48 -1.49
C ASP A 522 7.57 20.56 -1.02
N PRO A 523 7.06 21.66 -0.42
CA PRO A 523 7.89 22.77 0.03
C PRO A 523 8.39 22.55 1.47
N ARG A 524 8.50 21.30 1.95
CA ARG A 524 8.75 21.00 3.38
C ARG A 524 10.06 21.60 3.91
N SER A 525 11.08 21.76 3.07
CA SER A 525 12.36 22.35 3.48
C SER A 525 12.18 23.73 4.10
N LEU A 526 11.23 24.52 3.58
CA LEU A 526 10.97 25.89 4.03
C LEU A 526 10.37 25.95 5.43
N ILE A 527 9.46 25.03 5.77
CA ILE A 527 8.87 24.98 7.11
C ILE A 527 9.83 24.34 8.14
N MET A 528 10.82 23.57 7.69
CA MET A 528 11.83 23.00 8.58
C MET A 528 12.75 24.07 9.17
N LEU A 529 12.93 25.23 8.50
CA LEU A 529 13.71 26.39 8.99
C LEU A 529 13.25 26.88 10.37
N GLN A 530 11.93 26.96 10.58
CA GLN A 530 11.30 27.24 11.87
C GLN A 530 10.49 26.02 12.34
N GLY A 531 11.12 24.85 12.26
CA GLY A 531 10.49 23.55 12.54
C GLY A 531 11.44 22.65 13.31
N ILE A 532 11.98 21.62 12.67
CA ILE A 532 12.93 20.72 13.32
C ILE A 532 14.33 21.35 13.52
N LEU A 533 14.70 22.36 12.72
CA LEU A 533 15.97 23.07 12.89
C LEU A 533 15.93 23.89 14.19
N PRO A 534 16.89 23.70 15.12
CA PRO A 534 16.99 24.56 16.31
C PRO A 534 17.20 26.03 15.93
N ASP A 535 16.81 26.94 16.82
CA ASP A 535 16.97 28.38 16.56
C ASP A 535 18.43 28.73 16.21
N THR A 536 18.59 29.46 15.09
CA THR A 536 19.88 29.84 14.53
C THR A 536 19.81 31.28 14.00
N PRO A 537 20.89 32.08 14.08
CA PRO A 537 20.91 33.44 13.54
C PRO A 537 20.73 33.50 12.02
N ALA A 538 20.86 32.37 11.30
CA ALA A 538 20.60 32.31 9.86
C ALA A 538 19.11 32.46 9.49
N VAL A 539 18.20 32.20 10.44
CA VAL A 539 16.75 32.18 10.20
C VAL A 539 16.08 33.37 10.88
N ASP A 540 15.42 34.19 10.08
CA ASP A 540 14.53 35.27 10.53
C ASP A 540 13.17 34.65 10.87
N LYS A 541 12.78 34.75 12.15
CA LYS A 541 11.56 34.15 12.69
C LYS A 541 10.29 34.66 12.00
N GLU A 542 10.27 35.93 11.62
CA GLU A 542 9.10 36.57 11.04
C GLU A 542 8.97 36.26 9.55
N VAL A 543 10.08 36.19 8.81
CA VAL A 543 10.11 35.63 7.44
C VAL A 543 9.65 34.18 7.47
N ALA A 544 10.18 33.36 8.38
CA ALA A 544 9.83 31.94 8.47
C ALA A 544 8.34 31.73 8.80
N ARG A 545 7.77 32.55 9.69
CA ARG A 545 6.34 32.53 10.01
C ARG A 545 5.48 32.86 8.78
N ARG A 546 5.81 33.92 8.03
CA ARG A 546 5.11 34.24 6.78
C ARG A 546 5.25 33.13 5.74
N THR A 547 6.43 32.54 5.60
CA THR A 547 6.65 31.38 4.73
C THR A 547 5.82 30.17 5.15
N ALA A 548 5.72 29.87 6.45
CA ALA A 548 4.92 28.76 6.95
C ALA A 548 3.41 28.94 6.71
N ASN A 549 2.92 30.19 6.72
CA ASN A 549 1.56 30.53 6.31
C ASN A 549 1.39 30.34 4.80
N LYS A 550 2.33 30.81 3.97
CA LYS A 550 2.26 30.55 2.52
C LYS A 550 2.26 29.06 2.19
N VAL A 551 3.06 28.26 2.90
CA VAL A 551 3.09 26.80 2.75
C VAL A 551 1.78 26.15 3.16
N TRP A 552 1.10 26.64 4.20
CA TRP A 552 -0.24 26.19 4.57
C TRP A 552 -1.24 26.32 3.42
N ASP A 553 -1.20 27.47 2.74
CA ASP A 553 -2.15 27.79 1.67
C ASP A 553 -1.95 26.92 0.42
N VAL A 554 -0.72 26.48 0.14
CA VAL A 554 -0.37 25.77 -1.10
C VAL A 554 -0.16 24.26 -0.93
N TRP A 555 0.26 23.80 0.25
CA TRP A 555 0.56 22.38 0.49
C TRP A 555 -0.62 21.64 1.10
N THR A 556 -1.56 21.24 0.23
CA THR A 556 -2.82 20.62 0.62
C THR A 556 -2.68 19.21 1.20
N ASP A 557 -3.66 18.76 1.98
CA ASP A 557 -3.67 17.44 2.63
C ASP A 557 -3.50 16.28 1.66
N GLN A 558 -4.01 16.42 0.43
CA GLN A 558 -3.87 15.45 -0.65
C GLN A 558 -2.43 15.34 -1.16
N ASN A 559 -1.55 16.30 -0.89
CA ASN A 559 -0.17 16.35 -1.38
C ASN A 559 0.87 16.04 -0.31
N ILE A 560 0.50 16.06 0.97
CA ILE A 560 1.43 15.73 2.06
C ILE A 560 1.74 14.22 2.05
N ARG A 561 3.03 13.87 2.16
CA ARG A 561 3.53 12.48 2.08
C ARG A 561 4.49 12.16 3.23
N GLY A 562 4.49 10.91 3.67
CA GLY A 562 5.44 10.33 4.62
C GLY A 562 5.57 11.18 5.88
N TRP A 563 6.80 11.53 6.24
CA TRP A 563 7.13 12.30 7.44
C TRP A 563 6.75 13.80 7.35
N GLY A 564 6.12 14.26 6.27
CA GLY A 564 5.70 15.68 6.11
C GLY A 564 4.67 16.16 7.13
N ARG A 565 3.74 15.31 7.59
CA ARG A 565 2.76 15.69 8.64
C ARG A 565 3.43 15.93 10.00
N PRO A 566 4.32 15.04 10.49
CA PRO A 566 5.16 15.36 11.64
C PRO A 566 5.90 16.69 11.55
N VAL A 567 6.47 17.04 10.39
CA VAL A 567 7.17 18.34 10.20
C VAL A 567 6.20 19.50 10.36
N LEU A 568 5.06 19.42 9.70
CA LEU A 568 4.03 20.46 9.77
C LEU A 568 3.49 20.63 11.18
N ALA A 569 3.29 19.53 11.92
CA ALA A 569 2.88 19.59 13.32
C ALA A 569 3.93 20.31 14.20
N ILE A 570 5.21 19.93 14.07
CA ILE A 570 6.32 20.59 14.79
C ILE A 570 6.40 22.08 14.42
N ASN A 571 6.41 22.40 13.13
CA ASN A 571 6.47 23.80 12.66
C ASN A 571 5.27 24.61 13.18
N SER A 572 4.05 24.08 13.06
CA SER A 572 2.83 24.76 13.51
C SER A 572 2.87 25.07 15.00
N ALA A 573 3.32 24.12 15.83
CA ALA A 573 3.52 24.35 17.25
C ALA A 573 4.57 25.46 17.48
N ARG A 574 5.71 25.41 16.78
CA ARG A 574 6.80 26.39 16.93
C ARG A 574 6.47 27.80 16.48
N ILE A 575 5.55 27.97 15.53
CA ILE A 575 5.06 29.30 15.11
C ILE A 575 3.87 29.79 15.95
N GLY A 576 3.49 29.07 17.01
CA GLY A 576 2.43 29.47 17.92
C GLY A 576 1.02 29.16 17.43
N ASN A 577 0.84 28.08 16.65
CA ASN A 577 -0.45 27.61 16.17
C ASN A 577 -0.73 26.15 16.59
N PRO A 578 -1.14 25.91 17.85
CA PRO A 578 -1.38 24.58 18.38
C PRO A 578 -2.59 23.87 17.72
N GLU A 579 -3.60 24.62 17.28
CA GLU A 579 -4.75 24.09 16.52
C GLU A 579 -4.31 23.44 15.20
N ARG A 580 -3.48 24.15 14.43
CA ARG A 580 -2.89 23.61 13.20
C ARG A 580 -1.98 22.42 13.51
N ALA A 581 -1.24 22.47 14.62
CA ALA A 581 -0.34 21.39 15.02
C ALA A 581 -1.10 20.08 15.29
N ILE A 582 -2.16 20.12 16.09
CA ILE A 582 -2.97 18.93 16.41
C ILE A 582 -3.77 18.44 15.21
N TYR A 583 -4.23 19.33 14.33
CA TYR A 583 -4.88 18.95 13.07
C TYR A 583 -4.00 18.03 12.23
N HIS A 584 -2.72 18.38 12.05
CA HIS A 584 -1.80 17.56 11.25
C HIS A 584 -1.61 16.13 11.79
N LEU A 585 -1.76 15.92 13.10
CA LEU A 585 -1.70 14.61 13.73
C LEU A 585 -3.05 13.86 13.75
N THR A 586 -4.16 14.57 13.55
CA THR A 586 -5.53 14.05 13.62
C THR A 586 -6.29 14.03 12.30
N ALA A 587 -5.65 14.45 11.20
CA ALA A 587 -6.18 14.36 9.84
C ALA A 587 -6.20 12.90 9.31
N TYR A 588 -6.98 12.02 9.94
CA TYR A 588 -6.94 10.56 9.76
C TYR A 588 -7.29 10.08 8.36
N ASP A 589 -8.05 10.86 7.59
CA ASP A 589 -8.38 10.54 6.20
C ASP A 589 -7.14 10.55 5.29
N TYR A 590 -6.11 11.29 5.69
CA TYR A 590 -4.88 11.47 4.92
C TYR A 590 -3.65 10.90 5.63
N TRP A 591 -3.60 10.99 6.96
CA TRP A 591 -2.57 10.38 7.79
C TRP A 591 -2.99 8.97 8.16
N LYS A 592 -2.65 8.01 7.32
CA LYS A 592 -3.15 6.64 7.46
C LYS A 592 -2.17 5.74 8.20
N PHE A 593 -2.72 4.96 9.11
CA PHE A 593 -2.05 3.87 9.80
C PHE A 593 -2.81 2.60 9.46
N ASP A 594 -2.12 1.48 9.30
CA ASP A 594 -2.79 0.19 9.19
C ASP A 594 -3.41 -0.24 10.53
N ASP A 595 -4.14 -1.35 10.50
CA ASP A 595 -4.80 -1.94 11.67
C ASP A 595 -3.81 -2.35 12.76
N ALA A 596 -2.62 -2.82 12.37
CA ALA A 596 -1.52 -3.11 13.29
C ALA A 596 -0.94 -1.84 13.94
N GLY A 597 -1.07 -0.66 13.31
CA GLY A 597 -0.57 0.62 13.82
C GLY A 597 0.74 1.09 13.19
N PHE A 598 1.10 0.59 12.01
CA PHE A 598 2.20 1.11 11.19
C PHE A 598 1.73 2.29 10.34
N ALA A 599 2.55 3.34 10.29
CA ALA A 599 2.32 4.46 9.41
C ALA A 599 2.46 4.04 7.94
N ILE A 600 1.54 4.51 7.10
CA ILE A 600 1.57 4.32 5.66
C ILE A 600 2.14 5.60 5.04
N ARG A 601 3.15 5.49 4.17
CA ARG A 601 3.82 6.64 3.55
C ARG A 601 2.85 7.54 2.75
N GLY A 602 1.82 6.95 2.11
CA GLY A 602 0.87 7.66 1.24
C GLY A 602 1.49 8.10 -0.11
N GLY A 603 0.65 8.31 -1.14
CA GLY A 603 1.04 8.79 -2.48
C GLY A 603 1.21 7.72 -3.56
N ASP A 604 1.82 8.12 -4.68
CA ASP A 604 2.12 7.35 -5.90
C ASP A 604 3.39 6.47 -5.79
N GLY A 605 4.04 6.45 -4.63
CA GLY A 605 5.26 5.66 -4.40
C GLY A 605 4.96 4.22 -4.01
N ASN A 606 5.57 3.26 -4.74
CA ASN A 606 5.49 1.81 -4.48
C ASN A 606 6.25 1.34 -3.22
N THR A 607 6.40 2.16 -2.18
CA THR A 607 7.05 1.73 -0.93
C THR A 607 6.05 0.92 -0.10
N PRO A 608 6.25 -0.39 0.09
CA PRO A 608 5.32 -1.20 0.86
C PRO A 608 5.40 -0.84 2.35
N PRO A 609 4.27 -0.88 3.08
CA PRO A 609 4.29 -0.74 4.53
C PRO A 609 5.11 -1.88 5.18
N PRO A 610 5.71 -1.63 6.35
CA PRO A 610 5.58 -0.41 7.16
C PRO A 610 6.52 0.73 6.72
N PHE A 611 6.20 1.98 7.10
CA PHE A 611 7.09 3.13 6.95
C PHE A 611 7.47 3.71 8.33
N MET A 612 8.55 3.18 8.91
CA MET A 612 9.09 3.51 10.23
C MET A 612 9.36 5.00 10.48
N PRO A 613 9.88 5.80 9.51
CA PRO A 613 10.03 7.24 9.73
C PRO A 613 8.71 7.95 10.01
N GLY A 614 7.59 7.41 9.50
CA GLY A 614 6.26 7.91 9.80
C GLY A 614 5.90 7.71 11.28
N ASN A 615 6.08 6.51 11.83
CA ASN A 615 5.83 6.23 13.24
C ASN A 615 6.79 7.00 14.16
N ALA A 616 8.10 6.95 13.90
CA ALA A 616 9.11 7.59 14.74
C ALA A 616 9.05 9.12 14.67
N GLY A 617 8.81 9.68 13.47
CA GLY A 617 8.57 11.12 13.30
C GLY A 617 7.29 11.58 13.97
N PHE A 618 6.22 10.77 13.92
CA PHE A 618 4.99 11.04 14.68
C PHE A 618 5.25 11.10 16.19
N LEU A 619 6.03 10.17 16.75
CA LEU A 619 6.43 10.23 18.16
C LEU A 619 7.25 11.48 18.48
N LEU A 620 8.17 11.88 17.58
CA LEU A 620 8.93 13.12 17.76
C LEU A 620 8.02 14.35 17.81
N ALA A 621 7.05 14.45 16.88
CA ALA A 621 6.08 15.54 16.84
C ALA A 621 5.21 15.59 18.11
N VAL A 622 4.72 14.43 18.58
CA VAL A 622 3.96 14.34 19.83
C VAL A 622 4.80 14.82 21.03
N ALA A 623 6.10 14.48 21.09
CA ALA A 623 6.97 14.96 22.17
C ALA A 623 7.17 16.48 22.11
N TYR A 624 7.35 17.06 20.91
CA TYR A 624 7.41 18.50 20.72
C TYR A 624 6.12 19.19 21.19
N MET A 625 4.96 18.61 20.90
CA MET A 625 3.69 19.20 21.30
C MET A 625 3.40 19.04 22.80
N ALA A 626 3.71 17.88 23.38
CA ALA A 626 3.41 17.56 24.77
C ALA A 626 4.39 18.21 25.75
N LYS A 627 5.70 18.22 25.45
CA LYS A 627 6.72 18.77 26.36
C LYS A 627 7.28 20.11 25.92
N GLY A 628 7.29 20.39 24.62
CA GLY A 628 7.88 21.61 24.07
C GLY A 628 9.31 21.44 23.56
N TRP A 629 9.91 22.57 23.23
CA TRP A 629 11.28 22.73 22.72
C TRP A 629 11.99 23.84 23.51
N ASP A 630 13.31 24.00 23.32
CA ASP A 630 14.07 25.07 23.96
C ASP A 630 13.43 26.45 23.64
N GLY A 631 13.04 27.20 24.68
CA GLY A 631 12.36 28.50 24.55
C GLY A 631 10.83 28.46 24.47
N SER A 632 10.20 27.28 24.49
CA SER A 632 8.74 27.14 24.63
C SER A 632 8.26 27.48 26.06
N LYS A 633 7.00 27.93 26.17
CA LYS A 633 6.32 28.31 27.44
C LYS A 633 5.03 27.50 27.61
N GLY A 634 4.62 27.25 28.86
CA GLY A 634 3.40 26.52 29.19
C GLY A 634 3.58 25.00 29.30
N ASP A 635 2.58 24.34 29.89
CA ASP A 635 2.47 22.88 29.95
C ASP A 635 1.72 22.41 28.68
N THR A 636 2.37 21.63 27.82
CA THR A 636 1.84 21.18 26.50
C THR A 636 1.72 22.25 25.39
N PRO A 637 2.81 22.97 25.04
CA PRO A 637 2.77 24.14 24.15
C PRO A 637 2.32 23.89 22.70
N GLY A 638 2.21 22.64 22.26
CA GLY A 638 1.69 22.30 20.93
C GLY A 638 0.28 21.75 20.92
N PHE A 639 -0.40 21.65 22.07
CA PHE A 639 -1.83 21.34 22.15
C PHE A 639 -2.64 22.61 22.39
N PRO A 640 -3.89 22.70 21.88
CA PRO A 640 -4.76 23.83 22.22
C PRO A 640 -5.02 23.90 23.72
N GLU A 641 -5.21 25.11 24.25
CA GLU A 641 -5.67 25.28 25.63
C GLU A 641 -7.11 24.74 25.77
N ASP A 642 -7.53 24.41 26.99
CA ASP A 642 -8.89 23.93 27.27
C ASP A 642 -9.88 25.10 27.27
N ASP A 643 -10.16 25.62 26.08
CA ASP A 643 -11.05 26.75 25.79
C ASP A 643 -12.38 26.31 25.13
N GLY A 644 -12.67 25.01 25.16
CA GLY A 644 -13.76 24.36 24.41
C GLY A 644 -13.29 23.40 23.32
N SER A 645 -11.97 23.30 23.08
CA SER A 645 -11.35 22.32 22.18
C SER A 645 -11.50 20.85 22.63
N GLY A 646 -11.77 20.61 23.91
CA GLY A 646 -12.01 19.30 24.51
C GLY A 646 -10.77 18.42 24.68
N TRP A 647 -9.57 18.99 24.49
CA TRP A 647 -8.30 18.30 24.71
C TRP A 647 -7.85 18.42 26.16
N ILE A 648 -7.66 17.26 26.81
CA ILE A 648 -7.09 17.15 28.15
C ILE A 648 -5.89 16.21 28.07
N ILE A 649 -4.71 16.76 28.36
CA ILE A 649 -3.43 16.08 28.17
C ILE A 649 -2.74 15.89 29.50
N PHE A 650 -2.62 14.65 29.94
CA PHE A 650 -1.71 14.30 31.02
C PHE A 650 -0.41 13.78 30.42
N ASN A 651 0.71 14.42 30.79
CA ASN A 651 2.03 13.99 30.39
C ASN A 651 2.96 13.85 31.61
N ARG A 652 3.85 12.86 31.58
CA ARG A 652 4.89 12.66 32.61
C ARG A 652 6.21 12.25 31.97
N ALA A 653 7.33 12.59 32.61
CA ALA A 653 8.68 12.06 32.36
C ALA A 653 9.28 12.23 30.93
N PHE A 654 9.18 13.44 30.36
CA PHE A 654 9.89 13.83 29.13
C PHE A 654 11.23 14.53 29.44
N LEU A 655 12.24 14.39 28.57
CA LEU A 655 13.52 15.12 28.68
C LEU A 655 13.59 16.26 27.65
N PHE A 656 13.35 17.49 28.09
CA PHE A 656 13.76 18.72 27.41
C PHE A 656 14.13 19.76 28.48
N TYR A 657 15.28 20.43 28.32
CA TYR A 657 15.76 21.45 29.26
C TYR A 657 15.34 22.84 28.79
N GLN A 658 14.66 23.60 29.66
CA GLN A 658 14.58 25.06 29.54
C GLN A 658 15.90 25.63 30.07
N GLN A 659 16.58 26.48 29.29
CA GLN A 659 17.71 27.26 29.80
C GLN A 659 17.22 28.20 30.90
N GLY A 660 17.58 27.91 32.15
CA GLY A 660 17.33 28.76 33.32
C GLY A 660 18.13 28.26 34.53
N GLU A 661 19.01 29.13 34.99
CA GLU A 661 19.89 29.13 36.17
C GLU A 661 19.87 27.98 37.19
N MET A 662 21.08 27.63 37.66
CA MET A 662 21.31 26.91 38.91
C MET A 662 20.54 27.57 40.05
N CYS A 663 19.50 26.90 40.55
CA CYS A 663 19.03 27.10 41.91
C CYS A 663 19.23 25.79 42.68
N LEU A 664 20.26 25.78 43.53
CA LEU A 664 20.41 24.81 44.60
C LEU A 664 19.20 24.97 45.53
N CYS A 665 18.30 23.99 45.55
CA CYS A 665 17.39 23.79 46.68
C CYS A 665 17.64 22.41 47.28
N SER A 666 18.63 22.36 48.16
CA SER A 666 18.67 21.39 49.24
C SER A 666 17.72 21.85 50.35
N SER A 667 16.61 21.14 50.54
CA SER A 667 16.07 20.88 51.87
C SER A 667 15.12 19.69 51.79
N GLY A 668 15.48 18.63 52.49
CA GLY A 668 14.62 17.48 52.66
C GLY A 668 13.59 17.73 53.76
N THR A 669 12.45 17.06 53.65
CA THR A 669 11.81 16.45 54.81
C THR A 669 11.03 15.22 54.37
N LEU A 670 11.41 14.09 54.96
CA LEU A 670 10.71 12.81 54.89
C LEU A 670 9.26 12.94 55.38
N SER A 671 8.35 12.14 54.81
CA SER A 671 7.32 11.41 55.59
C SER A 671 6.76 10.24 54.79
N THR A 672 7.21 9.07 55.22
CA THR A 672 6.73 7.67 55.09
C THR A 672 5.20 7.49 55.04
N VAL A 673 4.66 6.58 54.21
CA VAL A 673 3.70 5.53 54.63
C VAL A 673 3.83 4.31 53.69
N TYR A 674 3.68 3.15 54.32
CA TYR A 674 4.08 1.78 54.00
C TYR A 674 3.18 1.00 53.02
N ILE A 675 3.80 -0.06 52.50
CA ILE A 675 3.30 -1.26 51.79
C ILE A 675 2.37 -2.10 52.67
N GLY A 676 1.38 -2.79 52.07
CA GLY A 676 0.68 -3.91 52.73
C GLY A 676 -0.27 -4.69 51.81
N SER A 677 -0.02 -5.99 51.68
CA SER A 677 -0.64 -6.96 50.77
C SER A 677 -1.72 -7.83 51.47
N ILE A 678 -2.50 -8.58 50.66
CA ILE A 678 -3.10 -9.93 50.92
C ILE A 678 -4.61 -10.07 51.33
N LEU A 679 -5.34 -10.73 50.40
CA LEU A 679 -6.38 -11.80 50.45
C LEU A 679 -7.63 -11.81 51.38
N LEU A 680 -8.75 -12.17 50.72
CA LEU A 680 -9.81 -13.15 51.05
C LEU A 680 -11.04 -12.82 51.93
N SER A 681 -12.20 -13.00 51.28
CA SER A 681 -13.45 -13.68 51.68
C SER A 681 -14.43 -13.09 52.72
N SER A 682 -15.66 -12.90 52.22
CA SER A 682 -16.97 -13.34 52.77
C SER A 682 -17.36 -12.99 54.22
N PHE A 683 -18.44 -12.23 54.41
CA PHE A 683 -19.71 -12.71 55.00
C PHE A 683 -20.74 -11.57 55.13
N GLU A 684 -22.01 -11.96 54.94
CA GLU A 684 -23.24 -11.20 55.13
C GLU A 684 -23.44 -10.75 56.59
N HIS A 685 -24.11 -9.61 56.79
CA HIS A 685 -25.28 -9.37 57.68
C HIS A 685 -25.38 -7.88 58.03
N GLY A 686 -26.56 -7.26 57.82
CA GLY A 686 -26.92 -5.98 58.43
C GLY A 686 -27.22 -6.14 59.94
N PRO A 687 -27.93 -5.21 60.62
CA PRO A 687 -28.49 -3.95 60.13
C PRO A 687 -28.38 -2.77 61.15
N THR A 688 -29.10 -1.68 60.83
CA THR A 688 -29.76 -0.70 61.73
C THR A 688 -28.99 0.48 62.36
N ARG A 689 -29.45 1.69 61.93
CA ARG A 689 -29.84 2.94 62.66
C ARG A 689 -28.86 3.47 63.71
N THR A 690 -28.49 4.76 63.75
CA THR A 690 -29.31 5.97 64.04
C THR A 690 -28.31 7.16 63.90
N ILE A 691 -28.57 8.39 63.44
CA ILE A 691 -29.26 9.52 64.09
C ILE A 691 -29.35 10.71 63.10
N ARG A 692 -30.55 11.29 63.12
CA ARG A 692 -31.06 12.64 62.77
C ARG A 692 -30.09 13.76 62.39
N HIS A 693 -30.52 14.56 61.39
CA HIS A 693 -30.82 15.98 61.63
C HIS A 693 -32.03 16.44 60.78
N GLU A 694 -33.00 17.04 61.49
CA GLU A 694 -34.11 17.89 61.02
C GLU A 694 -33.55 19.17 60.38
N GLY A 695 -34.18 19.96 59.52
CA GLY A 695 -35.50 20.03 58.88
C GLY A 695 -35.36 21.00 57.68
N ILE A 696 -36.28 21.05 56.71
CA ILE A 696 -37.35 22.06 56.65
C ILE A 696 -38.34 21.67 55.51
N VAL A 697 -39.62 21.73 55.90
CA VAL A 697 -40.94 21.76 55.23
C VAL A 697 -40.98 22.64 53.95
N ALA A 698 -41.76 22.46 52.86
CA ALA A 698 -42.86 21.60 52.41
C ALA A 698 -43.00 21.71 50.86
N GLY A 699 -43.72 20.76 50.24
CA GLY A 699 -44.32 20.94 48.89
C GLY A 699 -44.31 19.66 48.06
N GLY A 700 -45.36 18.84 48.16
CA GLY A 700 -45.41 17.51 47.56
C GLY A 700 -45.53 17.45 46.04
N ASN A 701 -44.96 16.39 45.44
CA ASN A 701 -45.68 15.53 44.51
C ASN A 701 -44.93 14.20 44.28
N LYS A 702 -45.72 13.15 44.06
CA LYS A 702 -45.38 11.71 44.05
C LYS A 702 -44.09 11.35 43.28
N LYS A 703 -43.14 10.69 43.96
CA LYS A 703 -42.07 9.91 43.29
C LYS A 703 -42.68 8.62 42.75
N ALA A 704 -42.81 8.53 41.43
CA ALA A 704 -42.89 7.25 40.74
C ALA A 704 -41.48 6.64 40.71
N SER A 705 -41.30 5.46 41.29
CA SER A 705 -40.07 4.68 41.15
C SER A 705 -39.94 4.21 39.70
N ILE A 706 -39.04 4.82 38.93
CA ILE A 706 -38.74 4.37 37.56
C ILE A 706 -37.75 3.20 37.67
N ASN A 707 -38.18 2.04 37.17
CA ASN A 707 -37.33 0.86 37.03
C ASN A 707 -36.20 1.17 36.02
N PRO A 708 -34.91 0.99 36.39
CA PRO A 708 -33.77 1.36 35.53
C PRO A 708 -33.74 0.61 34.18
N ALA A 709 -34.35 -0.58 34.09
CA ALA A 709 -34.53 -1.27 32.81
C ALA A 709 -35.49 -0.50 31.88
N SER A 710 -36.58 0.04 32.42
CA SER A 710 -37.54 0.85 31.67
C SER A 710 -36.95 2.18 31.19
N PHE A 711 -36.03 2.76 31.97
CA PHE A 711 -35.34 4.00 31.60
C PHE A 711 -34.33 3.78 30.46
N MET A 712 -33.55 2.70 30.49
CA MET A 712 -32.65 2.33 29.39
C MET A 712 -33.43 2.04 28.09
N THR A 713 -34.51 1.27 28.16
CA THR A 713 -35.36 1.01 26.98
C THR A 713 -36.01 2.30 26.46
N PHE A 714 -36.41 3.22 27.33
CA PHE A 714 -36.96 4.53 26.93
C PHE A 714 -35.92 5.41 26.23
N VAL A 715 -34.68 5.46 26.75
CA VAL A 715 -33.58 6.22 26.14
C VAL A 715 -33.18 5.63 24.78
N GLU A 716 -33.07 4.31 24.66
CA GLU A 716 -32.79 3.63 23.38
C GLU A 716 -33.92 3.87 22.36
N THR A 717 -35.18 3.79 22.78
CA THR A 717 -36.33 4.03 21.89
C THR A 717 -36.39 5.49 21.44
N LYS A 718 -36.09 6.45 22.33
CA LYS A 718 -36.06 7.88 21.99
C LYS A 718 -34.87 8.23 21.09
N LEU A 719 -33.70 7.67 21.35
CA LEU A 719 -32.52 7.84 20.50
C LEU A 719 -32.77 7.27 19.09
N PHE A 720 -33.36 6.08 19.00
CA PHE A 720 -33.76 5.51 17.71
C PHE A 720 -34.80 6.39 16.99
N GLN A 721 -35.81 6.89 17.70
CA GLN A 721 -36.77 7.84 17.14
C GLN A 721 -36.08 9.10 16.60
N TYR A 722 -35.14 9.71 17.33
CA TYR A 722 -34.42 10.90 16.86
C TYR A 722 -33.52 10.60 15.65
N VAL A 723 -32.85 9.44 15.62
CA VAL A 723 -32.03 9.01 14.47
C VAL A 723 -32.91 8.82 13.23
N VAL A 724 -34.08 8.19 13.38
CA VAL A 724 -35.05 8.02 12.28
C VAL A 724 -35.59 9.36 11.82
N ILE A 725 -36.00 10.25 12.74
CA ILE A 725 -36.48 11.59 12.39
C ILE A 725 -35.40 12.39 11.66
N PHE A 726 -34.16 12.36 12.16
CA PHE A 726 -33.04 13.04 11.51
C PHE A 726 -32.79 12.47 10.11
N PHE A 727 -32.75 11.14 9.96
CA PHE A 727 -32.54 10.50 8.66
C PHE A 727 -33.66 10.83 7.66
N VAL A 728 -34.92 10.75 8.09
CA VAL A 728 -36.09 11.09 7.25
C VAL A 728 -36.07 12.56 6.87
N SER A 729 -35.79 13.45 7.82
CA SER A 729 -35.70 14.90 7.57
C SER A 729 -34.56 15.22 6.60
N PHE A 730 -33.39 14.62 6.79
CA PHE A 730 -32.24 14.76 5.91
C PHE A 730 -32.54 14.28 4.48
N LYS A 731 -33.21 13.13 4.32
CA LYS A 731 -33.62 12.61 3.00
C LYS A 731 -34.67 13.50 2.36
N LEU A 732 -35.66 13.98 3.12
CA LEU A 732 -36.68 14.89 2.61
C LEU A 732 -36.06 16.19 2.11
N ILE A 733 -35.19 16.83 2.90
CA ILE A 733 -34.46 18.03 2.50
C ILE A 733 -33.64 17.78 1.23
N THR A 734 -32.92 16.65 1.16
CA THR A 734 -32.14 16.27 -0.02
C THR A 734 -33.02 16.10 -1.27
N TYR A 735 -34.19 15.46 -1.14
CA TYR A 735 -35.11 15.27 -2.26
C TYR A 735 -35.73 16.58 -2.73
N LEU A 736 -36.13 17.46 -1.81
CA LEU A 736 -36.62 18.80 -2.15
C LEU A 736 -35.53 19.63 -2.85
N GLN A 737 -34.29 19.59 -2.34
CA GLN A 737 -33.16 20.25 -2.97
C GLN A 737 -32.94 19.75 -4.41
N ARG A 738 -33.00 18.44 -4.63
CA ARG A 738 -32.80 17.83 -5.96
C ARG A 738 -33.91 18.13 -6.97
N LEU A 739 -35.14 18.27 -6.49
CA LEU A 739 -36.31 18.53 -7.31
C LEU A 739 -36.36 20.00 -7.77
N PHE A 740 -36.09 20.94 -6.86
CA PHE A 740 -36.34 22.37 -7.11
C PHE A 740 -35.09 23.21 -7.34
N PHE A 741 -33.94 22.82 -6.76
CA PHE A 741 -32.74 23.67 -6.74
C PHE A 741 -31.52 23.03 -7.43
N HIS A 742 -31.62 21.78 -7.88
CA HIS A 742 -30.56 21.15 -8.65
C HIS A 742 -30.38 21.85 -10.00
N PRO A 743 -29.16 21.96 -10.54
CA PRO A 743 -28.92 22.49 -11.90
C PRO A 743 -29.73 21.77 -12.99
N LEU A 744 -30.04 20.49 -12.75
CA LEU A 744 -30.87 19.66 -13.64
C LEU A 744 -32.38 19.75 -13.38
N SER A 745 -32.86 20.66 -12.53
CA SER A 745 -34.29 20.82 -12.22
C SER A 745 -35.13 21.23 -13.44
N LYS A 746 -34.52 21.91 -14.40
CA LYS A 746 -35.14 22.33 -15.67
C LYS A 746 -35.35 21.19 -16.68
N PHE A 747 -34.65 20.07 -16.53
CA PHE A 747 -34.73 18.95 -17.49
C PHE A 747 -36.00 18.11 -17.24
N PRO A 748 -36.72 17.71 -18.30
CA PRO A 748 -37.97 16.96 -18.15
C PRO A 748 -37.70 15.52 -17.70
N GLY A 749 -38.67 14.87 -17.06
CA GLY A 749 -38.56 13.47 -16.64
C GLY A 749 -39.37 13.15 -15.38
N PRO A 750 -39.42 11.86 -14.96
CA PRO A 750 -40.14 11.46 -13.76
C PRO A 750 -39.54 12.09 -12.49
N ARG A 751 -40.38 12.72 -11.65
CA ARG A 751 -39.93 13.34 -10.38
C ARG A 751 -39.23 12.36 -9.43
N ILE A 752 -39.63 11.08 -9.43
CA ILE A 752 -38.99 10.05 -8.61
C ILE A 752 -37.52 9.82 -8.99
N CYS A 753 -37.20 9.92 -10.29
CA CYS A 753 -35.85 9.83 -10.83
C CYS A 753 -35.01 11.06 -10.45
N ALA A 754 -35.61 12.25 -10.52
CA ALA A 754 -34.96 13.49 -10.09
C ALA A 754 -34.63 13.48 -8.59
N ALA A 755 -35.52 12.94 -7.74
CA ALA A 755 -35.29 12.87 -6.30
C ALA A 755 -34.29 11.78 -5.88
N SER A 756 -34.33 10.60 -6.53
CA SER A 756 -33.62 9.40 -6.09
C SER A 756 -33.31 8.43 -7.22
N ARG A 757 -32.40 7.48 -6.99
CA ARG A 757 -32.16 6.34 -7.88
C ARG A 757 -33.08 5.13 -7.61
N LEU A 758 -34.17 5.29 -6.85
CA LEU A 758 -35.08 4.16 -6.53
C LEU A 758 -35.75 3.58 -7.78
N TYR A 759 -36.05 4.43 -8.77
CA TYR A 759 -36.62 3.98 -10.04
C TYR A 759 -35.62 3.10 -10.81
N GLU A 760 -34.37 3.54 -10.87
CA GLU A 760 -33.26 2.79 -11.47
C GLU A 760 -33.03 1.44 -10.76
N PHE A 761 -33.04 1.45 -9.41
CA PHE A 761 -32.93 0.25 -8.59
C PHE A 761 -34.06 -0.76 -8.86
N TYR A 762 -35.30 -0.28 -8.95
CA TYR A 762 -36.44 -1.14 -9.25
C TYR A 762 -36.29 -1.83 -10.61
N TRP A 763 -35.94 -1.09 -11.66
CA TRP A 763 -35.89 -1.66 -13.00
C TRP A 763 -34.67 -2.55 -13.26
N ASP A 764 -33.51 -2.20 -12.71
CA ASP A 764 -32.30 -2.98 -12.96
C ASP A 764 -32.07 -4.08 -11.93
N SER A 765 -32.35 -3.85 -10.65
CA SER A 765 -32.13 -4.87 -9.61
C SER A 765 -33.35 -5.78 -9.42
N TYR A 766 -34.56 -5.22 -9.34
CA TYR A 766 -35.78 -6.00 -9.09
C TYR A 766 -36.42 -6.57 -10.37
N GLN A 767 -36.42 -5.80 -11.47
CA GLN A 767 -36.94 -6.24 -12.77
C GLN A 767 -35.86 -6.85 -13.68
N HIS A 768 -34.71 -7.24 -13.13
CA HIS A 768 -33.64 -7.96 -13.84
C HIS A 768 -33.09 -7.22 -15.09
N GLY A 769 -32.59 -5.99 -14.90
CA GLY A 769 -31.88 -5.24 -15.96
C GLY A 769 -32.76 -4.62 -17.04
N ARG A 770 -34.06 -4.41 -16.79
CA ARG A 770 -35.03 -3.99 -17.81
C ARG A 770 -35.22 -2.48 -17.94
N LEU A 771 -34.35 -1.66 -17.35
CA LEU A 771 -34.47 -0.20 -17.46
C LEU A 771 -34.36 0.29 -18.90
N TRP A 772 -33.43 -0.29 -19.69
CA TRP A 772 -33.25 0.08 -21.09
C TRP A 772 -34.54 -0.07 -21.91
N ALA A 773 -35.29 -1.16 -21.69
CA ALA A 773 -36.56 -1.41 -22.36
C ALA A 773 -37.66 -0.42 -21.92
N LYS A 774 -37.49 0.26 -20.78
CA LYS A 774 -38.44 1.25 -20.25
C LYS A 774 -38.13 2.68 -20.69
N LEU A 775 -36.89 2.97 -21.09
CA LEU A 775 -36.46 4.31 -21.47
C LEU A 775 -37.21 4.87 -22.70
N PRO A 776 -37.51 4.10 -23.77
CA PRO A 776 -38.30 4.60 -24.90
C PRO A 776 -39.70 5.10 -24.49
N ASP A 777 -40.35 4.47 -23.51
CA ASP A 777 -41.64 4.96 -22.99
C ASP A 777 -41.51 6.32 -22.30
N LEU A 778 -40.38 6.56 -21.62
CA LEU A 778 -40.12 7.82 -20.95
C LEU A 778 -39.80 8.91 -21.97
N HIS A 779 -39.01 8.62 -22.98
CA HIS A 779 -38.70 9.57 -24.05
C HIS A 779 -39.95 9.95 -24.86
N ARG A 780 -40.81 8.99 -25.21
CA ARG A 780 -42.12 9.28 -25.84
C ARG A 780 -42.99 10.23 -25.04
N ARG A 781 -42.82 10.29 -23.71
CA ARG A 781 -43.61 11.14 -22.81
C ARG A 781 -42.97 12.50 -22.53
N TYR A 782 -41.65 12.55 -22.40
CA TYR A 782 -40.94 13.71 -21.86
C TYR A 782 -40.02 14.42 -22.89
N GLY A 783 -39.76 13.80 -24.04
CA GLY A 783 -38.92 14.34 -25.11
C GLY A 783 -37.58 13.60 -25.27
N PRO A 784 -36.71 14.08 -26.18
CA PRO A 784 -35.48 13.37 -26.58
C PRO A 784 -34.37 13.41 -25.52
N ILE A 785 -34.42 14.36 -24.57
CA ILE A 785 -33.52 14.42 -23.41
C ILE A 785 -34.35 14.40 -22.12
N ILE A 786 -34.04 13.47 -21.21
CA ILE A 786 -34.79 13.27 -19.97
C ILE A 786 -33.88 13.07 -18.76
N ARG A 787 -34.28 13.54 -17.57
CA ARG A 787 -33.58 13.30 -16.31
C ARG A 787 -33.99 11.96 -15.70
N ILE A 788 -33.08 10.99 -15.70
CA ILE A 788 -33.32 9.62 -15.20
C ILE A 788 -32.65 9.33 -13.85
N GLY A 789 -31.91 10.28 -13.30
CA GLY A 789 -31.34 10.19 -11.96
C GLY A 789 -31.09 11.57 -11.33
N PRO A 790 -30.66 11.62 -10.07
CA PRO A 790 -30.38 12.87 -9.38
C PRO A 790 -29.39 13.76 -10.12
N ASN A 791 -28.36 13.19 -10.74
CA ASN A 791 -27.32 13.91 -11.48
C ASN A 791 -27.11 13.32 -12.89
N GLU A 792 -28.19 12.85 -13.53
CA GLU A 792 -28.08 12.08 -14.76
C GLU A 792 -29.20 12.38 -15.75
N VAL A 793 -28.79 12.60 -17.00
CA VAL A 793 -29.68 12.74 -18.16
C VAL A 793 -29.47 11.58 -19.13
N HIS A 794 -30.56 11.14 -19.75
CA HIS A 794 -30.57 10.17 -20.84
C HIS A 794 -31.00 10.86 -22.11
N ILE A 795 -30.33 10.56 -23.22
CA ILE A 795 -30.60 11.14 -24.54
C ILE A 795 -30.91 9.99 -25.50
N GLU A 796 -32.06 10.06 -26.17
CA GLU A 796 -32.48 9.15 -27.24
C GLU A 796 -32.36 9.92 -28.56
N ASP A 797 -31.14 9.99 -29.09
CA ASP A 797 -30.81 10.68 -30.33
C ASP A 797 -29.56 10.07 -30.95
N SER A 798 -29.73 9.35 -32.07
CA SER A 798 -28.62 8.64 -32.71
C SER A 798 -27.55 9.56 -33.27
N GLU A 799 -27.90 10.78 -33.72
CA GLU A 799 -26.91 11.74 -34.25
C GLU A 799 -25.99 12.27 -33.14
N TYR A 800 -26.49 12.33 -31.91
CA TYR A 800 -25.71 12.77 -30.77
C TYR A 800 -24.77 11.69 -30.19
N PHE A 801 -24.92 10.43 -30.61
CA PHE A 801 -24.18 9.31 -30.02
C PHE A 801 -22.66 9.48 -30.17
N ASP A 802 -22.18 9.85 -31.36
CA ASP A 802 -20.76 10.06 -31.62
C ASP A 802 -20.20 11.29 -30.88
N THR A 803 -21.04 12.26 -30.54
CA THR A 803 -20.64 13.42 -29.73
C THR A 803 -20.24 12.99 -28.32
N ILE A 804 -20.83 11.93 -27.76
CA ILE A 804 -20.53 11.45 -26.41
C ILE A 804 -19.61 10.23 -26.41
N PHE A 805 -19.78 9.31 -27.36
CA PHE A 805 -19.08 8.03 -27.39
C PHE A 805 -18.00 7.92 -28.47
N GLY A 806 -17.81 8.95 -29.29
CA GLY A 806 -16.68 9.08 -30.22
C GLY A 806 -15.34 9.34 -29.52
N PHE A 807 -14.34 9.81 -30.27
CA PHE A 807 -12.95 10.00 -29.81
C PHE A 807 -12.73 11.23 -28.90
N ARG A 808 -13.60 11.44 -27.91
CA ARG A 808 -13.47 12.50 -26.90
C ARG A 808 -12.96 11.96 -25.57
N PRO A 809 -12.14 12.73 -24.82
CA PRO A 809 -11.54 12.30 -23.55
C PRO A 809 -12.53 12.39 -22.37
N LEU A 810 -13.68 11.73 -22.47
CA LEU A 810 -14.71 11.72 -21.42
C LEU A 810 -14.50 10.57 -20.43
N ASN A 811 -14.79 10.83 -19.15
CA ASN A 811 -14.68 9.82 -18.09
C ASN A 811 -15.91 8.91 -18.09
N LYS A 812 -15.76 7.68 -17.58
CA LYS A 812 -16.91 6.82 -17.26
C LYS A 812 -17.55 7.28 -15.95
N GLU A 813 -18.83 6.99 -15.77
CA GLU A 813 -19.48 7.22 -14.48
C GLU A 813 -18.97 6.20 -13.44
N ALA A 814 -18.74 6.66 -12.21
CA ALA A 814 -18.07 5.89 -11.18
C ALA A 814 -18.81 4.61 -10.74
N MET A 815 -20.15 4.63 -10.70
CA MET A 815 -20.98 3.49 -10.33
C MET A 815 -20.94 2.44 -11.45
N THR A 816 -21.07 2.83 -12.72
CA THR A 816 -20.91 1.97 -13.89
C THR A 816 -19.50 1.38 -13.95
N ALA A 817 -18.45 2.19 -13.78
CA ALA A 817 -17.06 1.70 -13.82
C ALA A 817 -16.75 0.70 -12.70
N LYS A 818 -17.44 0.79 -11.55
CA LYS A 818 -17.15 -0.03 -10.37
C LYS A 818 -18.13 -1.20 -10.16
N GLU A 819 -19.09 -1.39 -11.06
CA GLU A 819 -20.21 -2.34 -10.88
C GLU A 819 -19.78 -3.81 -10.72
N PHE A 820 -18.68 -4.20 -11.38
CA PHE A 820 -18.12 -5.56 -11.31
C PHE A 820 -17.03 -5.72 -10.24
N GLY A 821 -16.66 -4.66 -9.52
CA GLY A 821 -15.63 -4.72 -8.48
C GLY A 821 -14.19 -4.91 -8.98
N ILE A 822 -13.95 -4.91 -10.29
CA ILE A 822 -12.64 -5.07 -10.96
C ILE A 822 -12.04 -3.71 -11.39
N ASN A 823 -11.93 -2.78 -10.44
CA ASN A 823 -11.57 -1.38 -10.70
C ASN A 823 -10.19 -1.15 -11.34
N HIS A 824 -9.30 -2.14 -11.30
CA HIS A 824 -7.97 -2.07 -11.93
C HIS A 824 -7.98 -2.57 -13.38
N ALA A 825 -9.05 -3.25 -13.81
CA ALA A 825 -9.18 -3.73 -15.18
C ALA A 825 -9.50 -2.61 -16.16
N LEU A 826 -9.14 -2.74 -17.44
CA LEU A 826 -9.40 -1.71 -18.46
C LEU A 826 -10.87 -1.27 -18.51
N PHE A 827 -11.79 -2.21 -18.35
CA PHE A 827 -13.23 -1.94 -18.30
C PHE A 827 -13.65 -1.13 -17.06
N GLY A 828 -13.00 -1.34 -15.92
CA GLY A 828 -13.38 -0.77 -14.61
C GLY A 828 -12.71 0.56 -14.24
N VAL A 829 -11.91 1.14 -15.14
CA VAL A 829 -11.26 2.44 -14.93
C VAL A 829 -12.21 3.58 -15.28
N GLU A 830 -12.33 4.54 -14.36
CA GLU A 830 -13.18 5.74 -14.45
C GLU A 830 -12.55 6.83 -15.35
N ASP A 831 -11.26 7.13 -15.11
CA ASP A 831 -10.53 8.22 -15.77
C ASP A 831 -10.03 7.84 -17.18
N TYR A 832 -10.31 8.71 -18.15
CA TYR A 832 -9.92 8.51 -19.56
C TYR A 832 -8.41 8.38 -19.75
N LYS A 833 -7.60 9.22 -19.07
CA LYS A 833 -6.14 9.21 -19.24
C LYS A 833 -5.52 7.88 -18.80
N THR A 834 -6.05 7.31 -17.73
CA THR A 834 -5.64 6.01 -17.17
C THR A 834 -6.09 4.87 -18.09
N TYR A 835 -7.31 4.96 -18.64
CA TYR A 835 -7.80 4.02 -19.66
C TYR A 835 -6.89 3.97 -20.89
N VAL A 836 -6.50 5.12 -21.46
CA VAL A 836 -5.61 5.16 -22.65
C VAL A 836 -4.28 4.46 -22.39
N LYS A 837 -3.65 4.72 -21.24
CA LYS A 837 -2.37 4.07 -20.87
C LYS A 837 -2.51 2.55 -20.76
N LYS A 838 -3.59 2.07 -20.11
CA LYS A 838 -3.84 0.63 -19.96
C LYS A 838 -4.22 -0.03 -21.28
N ARG A 839 -4.96 0.66 -22.16
CA ARG A 839 -5.32 0.17 -23.49
C ARG A 839 -4.07 -0.05 -24.34
N ALA A 840 -3.10 0.86 -24.27
CA ALA A 840 -1.84 0.75 -25.01
C ALA A 840 -1.07 -0.54 -24.67
N ALA A 841 -1.12 -1.01 -23.43
CA ALA A 841 -0.44 -2.23 -23.00
C ALA A 841 -0.97 -3.53 -23.66
N PHE A 842 -2.23 -3.53 -24.12
CA PHE A 842 -2.82 -4.65 -24.84
C PHE A 842 -2.86 -4.44 -26.36
N GLY A 843 -2.51 -3.24 -26.85
CA GLY A 843 -2.72 -2.85 -28.25
C GLY A 843 -1.97 -3.72 -29.25
N ASN A 844 -0.76 -4.20 -28.91
CA ASN A 844 0.02 -5.07 -29.77
C ASN A 844 -0.59 -6.48 -29.88
N ALA A 845 -0.98 -7.06 -28.74
CA ALA A 845 -1.53 -8.40 -28.65
C ALA A 845 -2.72 -8.56 -29.60
N PHE A 846 -3.71 -7.67 -29.51
CA PHE A 846 -4.92 -7.73 -30.34
C PHE A 846 -4.79 -7.03 -31.71
N SER A 847 -3.57 -6.84 -32.22
CA SER A 847 -3.36 -6.29 -33.56
C SER A 847 -3.72 -7.33 -34.65
N ARG A 848 -4.17 -6.85 -35.82
CA ARG A 848 -4.53 -7.73 -36.95
C ARG A 848 -3.40 -8.71 -37.30
N THR A 849 -2.16 -8.22 -37.33
CA THR A 849 -0.96 -9.02 -37.59
C THR A 849 -0.74 -10.14 -36.58
N LYS A 850 -1.00 -9.89 -35.28
CA LYS A 850 -0.86 -10.91 -34.23
C LYS A 850 -2.02 -11.91 -34.26
N ILE A 851 -3.24 -11.45 -34.55
CA ILE A 851 -4.42 -12.32 -34.67
C ILE A 851 -4.29 -13.29 -35.86
N SER A 852 -3.82 -12.81 -37.03
CA SER A 852 -3.56 -13.70 -38.17
C SER A 852 -2.54 -14.80 -37.85
N LYS A 853 -1.58 -14.54 -36.96
CA LYS A 853 -0.57 -15.55 -36.55
C LYS A 853 -1.11 -16.65 -35.63
N ILE A 854 -2.29 -16.47 -35.03
CA ILE A 854 -2.92 -17.48 -34.16
C ILE A 854 -4.06 -18.21 -34.88
N GLN A 855 -4.31 -17.94 -36.16
CA GLN A 855 -5.38 -18.55 -36.94
C GLN A 855 -5.35 -20.08 -36.88
N ASP A 856 -4.17 -20.70 -37.00
CA ASP A 856 -4.05 -22.17 -36.92
C ASP A 856 -4.55 -22.72 -35.57
N GLN A 857 -4.29 -22.00 -34.47
CA GLN A 857 -4.79 -22.39 -33.14
C GLN A 857 -6.31 -22.23 -33.04
N ILE A 858 -6.86 -21.20 -33.68
CA ILE A 858 -8.31 -20.98 -33.75
C ILE A 858 -8.97 -22.12 -34.55
N ASN A 859 -8.41 -22.45 -35.71
CA ASN A 859 -8.90 -23.51 -36.59
C ASN A 859 -8.84 -24.89 -35.93
N GLU A 860 -7.79 -25.16 -35.14
CA GLU A 860 -7.67 -26.38 -34.35
C GLU A 860 -8.86 -26.57 -33.39
N GLU A 861 -9.22 -25.53 -32.63
CA GLU A 861 -10.34 -25.59 -31.68
C GLU A 861 -11.70 -25.62 -32.39
N ILE A 862 -11.84 -24.93 -33.53
CA ILE A 862 -13.04 -25.01 -34.37
C ILE A 862 -13.23 -26.45 -34.89
N GLN A 863 -12.16 -27.09 -35.37
CA GLN A 863 -12.22 -28.46 -35.87
C GLN A 863 -12.61 -29.46 -34.77
N LYS A 864 -12.08 -29.30 -33.54
CA LYS A 864 -12.52 -30.08 -32.38
C LYS A 864 -14.02 -29.88 -32.11
N GLY A 865 -14.52 -28.65 -32.27
CA GLY A 865 -15.95 -28.34 -32.22
C GLY A 865 -16.76 -29.07 -33.29
N CYS A 866 -16.31 -29.06 -34.54
CA CYS A 866 -16.95 -29.77 -35.65
C CYS A 866 -17.02 -31.28 -35.39
N THR A 867 -15.90 -31.91 -34.99
CA THR A 867 -15.88 -33.34 -34.62
C THR A 867 -16.83 -33.63 -33.46
N TRP A 868 -16.91 -32.75 -32.46
CA TRP A 868 -17.88 -32.90 -31.36
C TRP A 868 -19.33 -32.85 -31.87
N VAL A 869 -19.67 -32.00 -32.84
CA VAL A 869 -20.99 -31.98 -33.48
C VAL A 869 -21.27 -33.29 -34.22
N GLU A 870 -20.31 -33.78 -35.02
CA GLU A 870 -20.43 -35.05 -35.75
C GLU A 870 -20.66 -36.23 -34.80
N ASP A 871 -19.89 -36.30 -33.71
CA ASP A 871 -20.00 -37.38 -32.73
C ASP A 871 -21.33 -37.37 -31.97
N ASN A 872 -21.86 -36.19 -31.64
CA ASN A 872 -23.11 -36.05 -30.87
C ASN A 872 -24.37 -36.03 -31.76
N SER A 873 -24.23 -35.90 -33.08
CA SER A 873 -25.34 -35.98 -34.04
C SER A 873 -25.53 -37.36 -34.67
N LYS A 874 -24.58 -38.29 -34.44
CA LYS A 874 -24.72 -39.71 -34.81
C LYS A 874 -26.03 -40.29 -34.26
N ASP A 875 -26.60 -41.23 -35.02
CA ASP A 875 -27.81 -41.97 -34.66
C ASP A 875 -29.05 -41.10 -34.33
N GLY A 876 -29.11 -39.87 -34.88
CA GLY A 876 -30.24 -38.94 -34.68
C GLY A 876 -30.14 -38.11 -33.40
N GLY A 877 -28.95 -38.00 -32.80
CA GLY A 877 -28.70 -37.18 -31.62
C GLY A 877 -28.90 -35.67 -31.87
N SER A 878 -29.34 -34.95 -30.84
CA SER A 878 -29.51 -33.49 -30.88
C SER A 878 -28.30 -32.76 -30.27
N VAL A 879 -27.86 -31.68 -30.90
CA VAL A 879 -26.68 -30.91 -30.47
C VAL A 879 -27.07 -29.56 -29.87
N ASP A 880 -26.46 -29.20 -28.74
CA ASP A 880 -26.64 -27.91 -28.07
C ASP A 880 -25.63 -26.88 -28.61
N LEU A 881 -26.07 -26.08 -29.59
CA LEU A 881 -25.24 -25.05 -30.21
C LEU A 881 -24.87 -23.92 -29.24
N ALA A 882 -25.73 -23.60 -28.27
CA ALA A 882 -25.45 -22.56 -27.28
C ALA A 882 -24.31 -22.97 -26.33
N PHE A 883 -24.21 -24.26 -26.02
CA PHE A 883 -23.06 -24.86 -25.35
C PHE A 883 -21.81 -24.81 -26.23
N LEU A 884 -21.89 -25.30 -27.47
CA LEU A 884 -20.76 -25.35 -28.40
C LEU A 884 -20.12 -23.98 -28.59
N PHE A 885 -20.95 -22.97 -28.88
CA PHE A 885 -20.50 -21.60 -29.11
C PHE A 885 -19.99 -20.90 -27.85
N ARG A 886 -20.20 -21.45 -26.65
CA ARG A 886 -19.51 -20.99 -25.44
C ARG A 886 -18.23 -21.77 -25.17
N ALA A 887 -18.21 -23.08 -25.44
CA ALA A 887 -17.07 -23.93 -25.17
C ALA A 887 -15.88 -23.63 -26.09
N VAL A 888 -16.11 -23.48 -27.40
CA VAL A 888 -15.03 -23.24 -28.38
C VAL A 888 -14.35 -21.89 -28.16
N PRO A 889 -15.06 -20.74 -28.07
CA PRO A 889 -14.42 -19.46 -27.76
C PRO A 889 -13.71 -19.46 -26.40
N ALA A 890 -14.26 -20.14 -25.39
CA ALA A 890 -13.60 -20.27 -24.08
C ALA A 890 -12.22 -20.93 -24.21
N GLU A 891 -12.11 -21.99 -25.00
CA GLU A 891 -10.85 -22.69 -25.24
C GLU A 891 -9.86 -21.77 -25.97
N ILE A 892 -10.31 -21.14 -27.06
CA ILE A 892 -9.50 -20.20 -27.86
C ILE A 892 -8.94 -19.07 -27.00
N ILE A 893 -9.79 -18.36 -26.24
CA ILE A 893 -9.35 -17.22 -25.43
C ILE A 893 -8.46 -17.69 -24.26
N THR A 894 -8.70 -18.87 -23.70
CA THR A 894 -7.86 -19.42 -22.61
C THR A 894 -6.47 -19.74 -23.12
N LYS A 895 -6.37 -20.38 -24.29
CA LYS A 895 -5.10 -20.69 -24.96
C LYS A 895 -4.36 -19.41 -25.34
N TYR A 896 -5.06 -18.41 -25.85
CA TYR A 896 -4.46 -17.13 -26.25
C TYR A 896 -3.97 -16.28 -25.06
N LEU A 897 -4.74 -16.22 -23.97
CA LEU A 897 -4.39 -15.44 -22.79
C LEU A 897 -3.35 -16.14 -21.90
N PHE A 898 -3.41 -17.47 -21.77
CA PHE A 898 -2.66 -18.20 -20.75
C PHE A 898 -1.74 -19.31 -21.30
N GLY A 899 -1.76 -19.57 -22.61
CA GLY A 899 -0.95 -20.60 -23.25
C GLY A 899 -1.31 -22.03 -22.81
N GLN A 900 -2.52 -22.26 -22.31
CA GLN A 900 -2.96 -23.54 -21.76
C GLN A 900 -4.38 -23.90 -22.24
N GLU A 901 -4.59 -25.20 -22.46
CA GLU A 901 -5.91 -25.78 -22.71
C GLU A 901 -6.59 -26.18 -21.38
N TYR A 902 -7.90 -26.00 -21.31
CA TYR A 902 -8.75 -26.34 -20.17
C TYR A 902 -9.66 -27.54 -20.46
N GLY A 903 -10.03 -27.75 -21.72
CA GLY A 903 -10.86 -28.86 -22.16
C GLY A 903 -12.36 -28.63 -21.96
N PHE A 904 -12.85 -27.47 -22.40
CA PHE A 904 -14.26 -27.08 -22.23
C PHE A 904 -15.25 -28.00 -22.95
N LEU A 905 -14.85 -28.60 -24.08
CA LEU A 905 -15.67 -29.55 -24.85
C LEU A 905 -15.72 -30.95 -24.21
N GLN A 906 -14.62 -31.38 -23.56
CA GLN A 906 -14.51 -32.71 -22.94
C GLN A 906 -15.25 -32.78 -21.59
N HIS A 907 -15.50 -31.63 -20.96
CA HIS A 907 -16.10 -31.53 -19.63
C HIS A 907 -17.48 -30.85 -19.65
N VAL A 908 -18.37 -31.32 -20.54
CA VAL A 908 -19.69 -30.72 -20.81
C VAL A 908 -20.42 -30.26 -19.54
N GLN A 909 -20.65 -31.14 -18.57
CA GLN A 909 -21.42 -30.77 -17.37
C GLN A 909 -20.72 -29.70 -16.50
N THR A 910 -19.39 -29.73 -16.43
CA THR A 910 -18.59 -28.74 -15.69
C THR A 910 -18.65 -27.39 -16.39
N THR A 911 -18.48 -27.38 -17.71
CA THR A 911 -18.59 -26.20 -18.56
C THR A 911 -19.99 -25.60 -18.49
N LYS A 912 -21.06 -26.42 -18.59
CA LYS A 912 -22.46 -26.01 -18.39
C LYS A 912 -22.68 -25.34 -17.05
N ASN A 913 -22.23 -25.96 -15.96
CA ASN A 913 -22.33 -25.35 -14.62
C ASN A 913 -21.55 -24.04 -14.49
N LEU A 914 -20.47 -23.85 -15.27
CA LEU A 914 -19.64 -22.65 -15.22
C LEU A 914 -20.30 -21.44 -15.91
N TYR A 915 -21.14 -21.63 -16.94
CA TYR A 915 -21.92 -20.52 -17.52
C TYR A 915 -23.37 -20.44 -16.99
N ASP A 916 -24.16 -21.52 -17.04
CA ASP A 916 -25.62 -21.54 -16.71
C ASP A 916 -25.94 -21.07 -15.28
N LYS A 917 -25.01 -21.23 -14.33
CA LYS A 917 -25.24 -20.92 -12.91
C LYS A 917 -24.40 -19.79 -12.36
N ARG A 918 -23.29 -19.42 -13.02
CA ARG A 918 -22.29 -18.51 -12.45
C ARG A 918 -22.20 -17.18 -13.18
N MET A 919 -22.27 -17.16 -14.52
CA MET A 919 -22.23 -15.92 -15.30
C MET A 919 -23.56 -15.16 -15.24
N ASP A 920 -24.69 -15.83 -15.38
CA ASP A 920 -26.02 -15.20 -15.23
C ASP A 920 -26.21 -14.61 -13.82
N ARG A 921 -25.71 -15.30 -12.80
CA ARG A 921 -25.73 -14.78 -11.42
C ARG A 921 -24.75 -13.64 -11.21
N LEU A 922 -23.62 -13.62 -11.92
CA LEU A 922 -22.64 -12.53 -11.89
C LEU A 922 -23.23 -11.25 -12.49
N PHE A 923 -23.85 -11.33 -13.67
CA PHE A 923 -24.55 -10.19 -14.28
C PHE A 923 -25.80 -9.78 -13.48
N GLY A 924 -26.52 -10.74 -12.89
CA GLY A 924 -27.58 -10.43 -11.93
C GLY A 924 -27.07 -9.69 -10.68
N PHE A 925 -25.87 -10.05 -10.21
CA PHE A 925 -25.23 -9.39 -9.06
C PHE A 925 -24.69 -7.99 -9.41
N SER A 926 -24.23 -7.72 -10.63
CA SER A 926 -23.73 -6.37 -11.00
C SER A 926 -24.82 -5.30 -10.90
N HIS A 927 -26.06 -5.65 -11.26
CA HIS A 927 -27.22 -4.76 -11.09
C HIS A 927 -27.49 -4.36 -9.64
N LEU A 928 -27.11 -5.21 -8.67
CA LEU A 928 -27.22 -4.91 -7.24
C LEU A 928 -25.95 -4.24 -6.70
N GLY A 929 -24.78 -4.74 -7.11
CA GLY A 929 -23.46 -4.30 -6.66
C GLY A 929 -23.21 -2.82 -6.90
N ARG A 930 -23.76 -2.26 -7.98
CA ARG A 930 -23.68 -0.83 -8.28
C ARG A 930 -24.36 0.06 -7.22
N PHE A 931 -25.36 -0.44 -6.49
CA PHE A 931 -26.06 0.31 -5.43
C PHE A 931 -25.52 0.06 -4.01
N ILE A 932 -24.51 -0.80 -3.86
CA ILE A 932 -23.91 -1.13 -2.57
C ILE A 932 -22.54 -0.41 -2.48
N PRO A 933 -22.41 0.67 -1.68
CA PRO A 933 -21.13 1.33 -1.44
C PRO A 933 -20.09 0.37 -0.86
N LYS A 934 -18.83 0.49 -1.31
CA LYS A 934 -17.70 -0.35 -0.83
C LYS A 934 -17.32 -0.04 0.62
N GLU A 935 -17.74 1.11 1.13
CA GLU A 935 -17.42 1.66 2.44
C GLU A 935 -18.35 1.14 3.55
N ILE A 936 -19.32 0.27 3.21
CA ILE A 936 -20.22 -0.32 4.19
C ILE A 936 -19.42 -1.26 5.13
N PRO A 937 -19.27 -0.93 6.42
CA PRO A 937 -18.47 -1.71 7.36
C PRO A 937 -19.07 -3.10 7.60
N LEU A 938 -18.21 -4.02 8.07
CA LEU A 938 -18.46 -5.42 8.41
C LEU A 938 -19.84 -5.74 9.05
N PHE A 939 -20.43 -4.80 9.78
CA PHE A 939 -21.73 -4.93 10.47
C PHE A 939 -22.93 -5.16 9.53
N LEU A 940 -22.87 -4.67 8.29
CA LEU A 940 -23.90 -4.92 7.27
C LEU A 940 -23.62 -6.18 6.44
N SER A 941 -22.57 -6.97 6.72
CA SER A 941 -22.39 -8.27 6.05
C SER A 941 -23.54 -9.25 6.38
N LEU A 942 -24.09 -9.15 7.60
CA LEU A 942 -25.27 -9.92 8.03
C LEU A 942 -26.55 -9.40 7.35
N PHE A 943 -26.74 -8.07 7.28
CA PHE A 943 -27.87 -7.46 6.59
C PHE A 943 -27.79 -7.67 5.07
N ARG A 944 -26.59 -7.68 4.49
CA ARG A 944 -26.33 -8.04 3.09
C ARG A 944 -26.69 -9.49 2.84
N GLN A 945 -26.28 -10.43 3.69
CA GLN A 945 -26.67 -11.84 3.54
C GLN A 945 -28.18 -12.05 3.75
N LEU A 946 -28.79 -11.36 4.72
CA LEU A 946 -30.24 -11.41 4.97
C LEU A 946 -31.04 -10.76 3.84
N THR A 947 -30.57 -9.64 3.28
CA THR A 947 -31.19 -8.96 2.13
C THR A 947 -31.05 -9.79 0.87
N LEU A 948 -29.88 -10.38 0.61
CA LEU A 948 -29.68 -11.31 -0.51
C LEU A 948 -30.59 -12.54 -0.38
N ARG A 949 -30.71 -13.13 0.81
CA ARG A 949 -31.66 -14.24 1.06
C ARG A 949 -33.12 -13.82 0.93
N ALA A 950 -33.49 -12.64 1.44
CA ALA A 950 -34.85 -12.10 1.35
C ALA A 950 -35.26 -11.73 -0.09
N LEU A 951 -34.28 -11.35 -0.92
CA LEU A 951 -34.44 -11.11 -2.36
C LEU A 951 -34.28 -12.40 -3.21
N GLY A 952 -34.13 -13.58 -2.60
CA GLY A 952 -34.07 -14.87 -3.28
C GLY A 952 -32.69 -15.31 -3.81
N PHE A 953 -31.62 -14.58 -3.49
CA PHE A 953 -30.25 -14.89 -3.90
C PHE A 953 -29.55 -15.80 -2.88
N ASN A 954 -29.51 -17.11 -3.15
CA ASN A 954 -28.90 -18.09 -2.23
C ASN A 954 -27.37 -18.24 -2.36
N ASP A 955 -26.76 -17.93 -3.51
CA ASP A 955 -25.30 -17.97 -3.67
C ASP A 955 -24.74 -17.26 -4.93
N PRO A 956 -24.70 -15.91 -5.00
CA PRO A 956 -24.05 -15.18 -6.11
C PRO A 956 -22.55 -14.95 -5.89
N GLY A 957 -22.11 -14.90 -4.62
CA GLY A 957 -20.74 -14.53 -4.26
C GLY A 957 -19.70 -15.63 -4.53
N SER A 958 -20.09 -16.91 -4.42
CA SER A 958 -19.19 -18.05 -4.68
C SER A 958 -18.80 -18.14 -6.16
N ALA A 959 -19.75 -17.87 -7.06
CA ALA A 959 -19.57 -17.94 -8.50
C ALA A 959 -18.47 -16.99 -9.02
N PHE A 960 -18.58 -15.71 -8.64
CA PHE A 960 -17.57 -14.71 -8.99
C PHE A 960 -16.23 -15.01 -8.34
N LEU A 961 -16.23 -15.44 -7.07
CA LEU A 961 -15.01 -15.78 -6.35
C LEU A 961 -14.29 -16.98 -6.98
N ASP A 962 -15.01 -18.04 -7.35
CA ASP A 962 -14.45 -19.22 -8.00
C ASP A 962 -13.83 -18.87 -9.35
N TYR A 963 -14.54 -18.05 -10.14
CA TYR A 963 -14.04 -17.54 -11.42
C TYR A 963 -12.79 -16.68 -11.24
N PHE A 964 -12.81 -15.77 -10.27
CA PHE A 964 -11.68 -14.90 -9.92
C PHE A 964 -10.46 -15.71 -9.46
N LEU A 965 -10.66 -16.73 -8.62
CA LEU A 965 -9.61 -17.63 -8.15
C LEU A 965 -9.02 -18.48 -9.28
N LEU A 966 -9.84 -18.90 -10.24
CA LEU A 966 -9.36 -19.64 -11.41
C LEU A 966 -8.53 -18.74 -12.33
N ALA A 967 -9.02 -17.55 -12.67
CA ALA A 967 -8.26 -16.57 -13.44
C ALA A 967 -6.93 -16.20 -12.76
N GLN A 968 -6.96 -16.03 -11.43
CA GLN A 968 -5.77 -15.82 -10.63
C GLN A 968 -4.76 -16.98 -10.77
N LYS A 969 -5.23 -18.21 -10.66
CA LYS A 969 -4.37 -19.39 -10.79
C LYS A 969 -3.72 -19.46 -12.17
N LEU A 970 -4.47 -19.19 -13.23
CA LEU A 970 -3.97 -19.22 -14.61
C LEU A 970 -2.94 -18.12 -14.86
N VAL A 971 -3.24 -16.87 -14.50
CA VAL A 971 -2.32 -15.75 -14.72
C VAL A 971 -1.05 -15.87 -13.89
N GLN A 972 -1.14 -16.44 -12.67
CA GLN A 972 0.04 -16.70 -11.86
C GLN A 972 0.98 -17.74 -12.48
N LYS A 973 0.45 -18.73 -13.21
CA LYS A 973 1.30 -19.66 -13.96
C LYS A 973 2.04 -18.95 -15.08
N VAL A 974 1.36 -18.06 -15.82
CA VAL A 974 2.00 -17.25 -16.87
C VAL A 974 3.11 -16.39 -16.28
N VAL A 975 2.83 -15.66 -15.18
CA VAL A 975 3.84 -14.84 -14.49
C VAL A 975 5.03 -15.69 -14.03
N ALA A 976 4.79 -16.87 -13.46
CA ALA A 976 5.87 -17.76 -13.05
C ALA A 976 6.72 -18.19 -14.25
N GLN A 977 6.09 -18.62 -15.35
CA GLN A 977 6.79 -19.03 -16.57
C GLN A 977 7.59 -17.87 -17.18
N HIS A 978 6.99 -16.69 -17.29
CA HIS A 978 7.60 -15.45 -17.78
C HIS A 978 8.88 -15.11 -17.00
N ASN A 979 8.83 -15.18 -15.68
CA ASN A 979 9.97 -14.91 -14.80
C ASN A 979 11.10 -15.96 -14.88
N HIS A 980 10.83 -17.16 -15.41
CA HIS A 980 11.81 -18.24 -15.55
C HIS A 980 12.49 -18.31 -16.92
N SER A 981 11.98 -17.60 -17.93
CA SER A 981 12.54 -17.59 -19.30
C SER A 981 13.66 -16.56 -19.48
N ASN A 982 14.91 -17.03 -19.64
CA ASN A 982 15.97 -16.26 -20.28
C ASN A 982 15.48 -15.88 -21.69
N HIS A 983 15.47 -14.58 -22.03
CA HIS A 983 14.89 -14.03 -23.26
C HIS A 983 15.68 -14.37 -24.56
N ASN A 984 15.96 -15.64 -24.78
CA ASN A 984 16.42 -16.21 -26.03
C ASN A 984 15.56 -17.43 -26.36
N ILE A 985 14.39 -17.28 -26.98
CA ILE A 985 13.74 -18.36 -27.74
C ILE A 985 12.89 -17.75 -28.87
N GLU A 986 13.23 -18.14 -30.09
CA GLU A 986 12.60 -17.82 -31.38
C GLU A 986 11.28 -18.57 -31.64
N SER A 987 10.46 -18.91 -30.63
CA SER A 987 9.18 -19.58 -30.88
C SER A 987 7.97 -18.71 -30.49
N ILE A 988 7.37 -18.10 -31.51
CA ILE A 988 6.14 -17.28 -31.43
C ILE A 988 4.95 -18.06 -30.83
N SER A 989 5.01 -19.40 -30.74
CA SER A 989 3.89 -20.24 -30.31
C SER A 989 3.64 -20.31 -28.80
N ARG A 990 4.49 -19.73 -27.95
CA ARG A 990 4.32 -19.75 -26.47
C ARG A 990 4.13 -18.38 -25.80
N TYR A 991 4.19 -17.29 -26.55
CA TYR A 991 4.14 -15.94 -25.98
C TYR A 991 2.68 -15.45 -25.88
N THR A 992 2.21 -15.24 -24.65
CA THR A 992 0.79 -14.95 -24.33
C THR A 992 0.49 -13.45 -24.30
N VAL A 993 -0.80 -13.09 -24.29
CA VAL A 993 -1.24 -11.69 -24.09
C VAL A 993 -0.74 -11.13 -22.75
N PHE A 994 -0.67 -11.97 -21.72
CA PHE A 994 -0.16 -11.54 -20.42
C PHE A 994 1.36 -11.37 -20.42
N ASP A 995 2.11 -12.02 -21.30
CA ASP A 995 3.53 -11.70 -21.52
C ASP A 995 3.70 -10.30 -22.12
N ASP A 996 2.94 -9.96 -23.19
CA ASP A 996 2.92 -8.60 -23.77
C ASP A 996 2.56 -7.54 -22.69
N PHE A 997 1.60 -7.86 -21.80
CA PHE A 997 1.20 -6.97 -20.71
C PHE A 997 2.29 -6.82 -19.64
N LEU A 998 2.97 -7.91 -19.27
CA LEU A 998 4.08 -7.91 -18.31
C LEU A 998 5.29 -7.14 -18.85
N ASP A 999 5.52 -7.16 -20.15
CA ASP A 999 6.60 -6.43 -20.83
C ASP A 999 6.28 -4.96 -21.12
N SER A 1000 5.02 -4.55 -20.96
CA SER A 1000 4.58 -3.17 -21.23
C SER A 1000 5.22 -2.10 -20.32
N SER A 1001 5.10 -0.82 -20.67
CA SER A 1001 5.61 0.29 -19.87
C SER A 1001 4.76 0.65 -18.64
N LEU A 1002 3.74 -0.15 -18.29
CA LEU A 1002 2.88 0.11 -17.14
C LEU A 1002 3.65 -0.03 -15.81
N PRO A 1003 3.28 0.74 -14.76
CA PRO A 1003 3.89 0.64 -13.44
C PRO A 1003 3.78 -0.77 -12.84
N LEU A 1004 4.77 -1.17 -12.02
CA LEU A 1004 4.79 -2.50 -11.40
C LEU A 1004 3.54 -2.81 -10.57
N GLY A 1005 2.96 -1.82 -9.88
CA GLY A 1005 1.71 -2.00 -9.13
C GLY A 1005 0.54 -2.50 -9.99
N GLU A 1006 0.52 -2.18 -11.29
CA GLU A 1006 -0.49 -2.67 -12.25
C GLU A 1006 -0.22 -4.10 -12.74
N LYS A 1007 1.01 -4.59 -12.53
CA LYS A 1007 1.47 -5.93 -12.88
C LYS A 1007 1.47 -6.89 -11.67
N GLU A 1008 1.11 -6.40 -10.49
CA GLU A 1008 0.98 -7.21 -9.29
C GLU A 1008 -0.25 -8.15 -9.35
N LYS A 1009 -0.22 -9.20 -8.53
CA LYS A 1009 -1.21 -10.28 -8.48
C LYS A 1009 -2.66 -9.78 -8.53
N GLY A 1010 -3.01 -8.76 -7.72
CA GLY A 1010 -4.38 -8.24 -7.63
C GLY A 1010 -4.86 -7.59 -8.92
N PRO A 1011 -4.25 -6.47 -9.36
CA PRO A 1011 -4.59 -5.80 -10.61
C PRO A 1011 -4.49 -6.70 -11.85
N LEU A 1012 -3.46 -7.54 -11.92
CA LEU A 1012 -3.28 -8.48 -13.03
C LEU A 1012 -4.39 -9.54 -13.07
N THR A 1013 -4.82 -10.07 -11.92
CA THR A 1013 -5.99 -10.97 -11.85
C THR A 1013 -7.26 -10.26 -12.33
N GLN A 1014 -7.46 -8.99 -11.95
CA GLN A 1014 -8.62 -8.23 -12.41
C GLN A 1014 -8.63 -8.05 -13.94
N GLN A 1015 -7.46 -7.81 -14.55
CA GLN A 1015 -7.32 -7.78 -16.01
C GLN A 1015 -7.63 -9.13 -16.65
N ALA A 1016 -7.10 -10.23 -16.08
CA ALA A 1016 -7.40 -11.59 -16.52
C ALA A 1016 -8.89 -11.88 -16.50
N VAL A 1017 -9.57 -11.59 -15.39
CA VAL A 1017 -11.02 -11.75 -15.27
C VAL A 1017 -11.76 -10.97 -16.36
N ALA A 1018 -11.41 -9.70 -16.58
CA ALA A 1018 -12.11 -8.85 -17.53
C ALA A 1018 -11.98 -9.34 -18.98
N ILE A 1019 -10.76 -9.64 -19.44
CA ILE A 1019 -10.50 -10.03 -20.83
C ILE A 1019 -10.99 -11.45 -21.08
N TRP A 1020 -10.80 -12.34 -20.11
CA TRP A 1020 -11.24 -13.73 -20.22
C TRP A 1020 -12.77 -13.83 -20.27
N SER A 1021 -13.49 -13.06 -19.46
CA SER A 1021 -14.96 -13.00 -19.52
C SER A 1021 -15.45 -12.38 -20.83
N GLY A 1022 -14.84 -11.28 -21.25
CA GLY A 1022 -15.24 -10.56 -22.46
C GLY A 1022 -14.92 -11.27 -23.77
N GLY A 1023 -13.95 -12.18 -23.79
CA GLY A 1023 -13.63 -13.00 -24.97
C GLY A 1023 -14.36 -14.34 -25.04
N TRP A 1024 -15.12 -14.69 -23.99
CA TRP A 1024 -15.80 -15.96 -23.88
C TRP A 1024 -17.33 -15.82 -24.08
N ASP A 1025 -18.04 -15.29 -23.09
CA ASP A 1025 -19.51 -15.45 -23.01
C ASP A 1025 -20.25 -14.55 -24.00
N THR A 1026 -19.78 -13.31 -24.18
CA THR A 1026 -20.35 -12.36 -25.16
C THR A 1026 -20.18 -12.84 -26.60
N VAL A 1027 -19.01 -13.42 -26.92
CA VAL A 1027 -18.74 -14.03 -28.24
C VAL A 1027 -19.68 -15.21 -28.47
N GLY A 1028 -19.79 -16.10 -27.48
CA GLY A 1028 -20.68 -17.26 -27.58
C GLY A 1028 -22.15 -16.88 -27.69
N SER A 1029 -22.60 -15.82 -27.00
CA SER A 1029 -23.96 -15.30 -27.13
C SER A 1029 -24.24 -14.77 -28.54
N VAL A 1030 -23.30 -14.04 -29.15
CA VAL A 1030 -23.46 -13.53 -30.52
C VAL A 1030 -23.49 -14.67 -31.53
N LEU A 1031 -22.61 -15.67 -31.41
CA LEU A 1031 -22.61 -16.84 -32.28
C LEU A 1031 -23.90 -17.67 -32.15
N THR A 1032 -24.40 -17.82 -30.92
CA THR A 1032 -25.70 -18.46 -30.66
C THR A 1032 -26.82 -17.72 -31.38
N MET A 1033 -26.82 -16.39 -31.33
CA MET A 1033 -27.81 -15.59 -32.04
C MET A 1033 -27.65 -15.65 -33.56
N ALA A 1034 -26.41 -15.64 -34.07
CA ALA A 1034 -26.15 -15.80 -35.50
C ALA A 1034 -26.76 -17.12 -36.02
N ALA A 1035 -26.48 -18.23 -35.33
CA ALA A 1035 -27.04 -19.54 -35.70
C ALA A 1035 -28.56 -19.56 -35.60
N TYR A 1036 -29.14 -18.97 -34.55
CA TYR A 1036 -30.59 -18.83 -34.43
C TYR A 1036 -31.18 -18.07 -35.63
N GLN A 1037 -30.60 -16.93 -36.00
CA GLN A 1037 -31.08 -16.12 -37.12
C GLN A 1037 -30.94 -16.86 -38.47
N LEU A 1038 -29.84 -17.58 -38.70
CA LEU A 1038 -29.67 -18.38 -39.91
C LEU A 1038 -30.71 -19.49 -40.01
N LEU A 1039 -30.93 -20.24 -38.92
CA LEU A 1039 -31.92 -21.33 -38.88
C LEU A 1039 -33.37 -20.85 -39.03
N GLN A 1040 -33.67 -19.61 -38.61
CA GLN A 1040 -35.00 -19.01 -38.81
C GLN A 1040 -35.18 -18.41 -40.21
N ASN A 1041 -34.10 -18.19 -40.98
CA ASN A 1041 -34.14 -17.55 -42.29
C ASN A 1041 -33.40 -18.42 -43.33
N PRO A 1042 -34.02 -19.52 -43.82
CA PRO A 1042 -33.36 -20.49 -44.71
C PRO A 1042 -32.80 -19.88 -46.01
N GLU A 1043 -33.43 -18.83 -46.53
CA GLU A 1043 -32.93 -18.11 -47.71
C GLU A 1043 -31.58 -17.43 -47.46
N VAL A 1044 -31.42 -16.85 -46.26
CA VAL A 1044 -30.17 -16.21 -45.84
C VAL A 1044 -29.10 -17.26 -45.60
N GLU A 1045 -29.44 -18.36 -44.92
CA GLU A 1045 -28.55 -19.50 -44.71
C GLU A 1045 -28.05 -20.06 -46.05
N GLN A 1046 -28.96 -20.35 -46.99
CA GLN A 1046 -28.62 -20.91 -48.29
C GLN A 1046 -27.69 -19.99 -49.07
N ARG A 1047 -27.96 -18.68 -49.06
CA ARG A 1047 -27.11 -17.69 -49.75
C ARG A 1047 -25.72 -17.60 -49.14
N LEU A 1048 -25.63 -17.58 -47.81
CA LEU A 1048 -24.35 -17.61 -47.10
C LEU A 1048 -23.57 -18.89 -47.41
N TYR A 1049 -24.25 -20.04 -47.42
CA TYR A 1049 -23.64 -21.32 -47.78
C TYR A 1049 -23.08 -21.32 -49.20
N GLN A 1050 -23.78 -20.74 -50.18
CA GLN A 1050 -23.25 -20.64 -51.55
C GLN A 1050 -21.97 -19.79 -51.61
N GLU A 1051 -21.95 -18.62 -50.95
CA GLU A 1051 -20.76 -17.76 -50.92
C GLU A 1051 -19.57 -18.45 -50.24
N LEU A 1052 -19.81 -19.12 -49.09
CA LEU A 1052 -18.76 -19.87 -48.39
C LEU A 1052 -18.21 -21.02 -49.25
N LYS A 1053 -19.05 -21.72 -50.01
CA LYS A 1053 -18.65 -22.84 -50.86
C LYS A 1053 -17.71 -22.43 -51.99
N GLU A 1054 -17.73 -21.19 -52.45
CA GLU A 1054 -16.83 -20.70 -53.50
C GLU A 1054 -15.37 -20.65 -53.03
N VAL A 1055 -15.14 -20.30 -51.76
CA VAL A 1055 -13.80 -20.17 -51.17
C VAL A 1055 -13.40 -21.39 -50.33
N TRP A 1056 -14.37 -22.12 -49.76
CA TRP A 1056 -14.17 -23.25 -48.87
C TRP A 1056 -14.36 -24.58 -49.62
N LYS A 1057 -13.44 -24.87 -50.55
CA LYS A 1057 -13.55 -26.01 -51.48
C LYS A 1057 -13.32 -27.37 -50.83
N ASP A 1058 -12.42 -27.42 -49.84
CA ASP A 1058 -12.17 -28.60 -49.02
C ASP A 1058 -12.67 -28.33 -47.59
N PRO A 1059 -13.68 -29.06 -47.10
CA PRO A 1059 -14.16 -28.92 -45.72
C PRO A 1059 -13.10 -29.14 -44.64
N THR A 1060 -11.99 -29.80 -44.96
CA THR A 1060 -10.88 -30.09 -44.05
C THR A 1060 -9.79 -29.02 -44.03
N GLU A 1061 -9.78 -28.10 -44.99
CA GLU A 1061 -8.82 -26.99 -45.07
C GLU A 1061 -9.54 -25.65 -44.95
N SER A 1062 -9.44 -25.00 -43.77
CA SER A 1062 -10.04 -23.69 -43.55
C SER A 1062 -9.36 -22.61 -44.41
N PRO A 1063 -10.13 -21.77 -45.13
CA PRO A 1063 -9.58 -20.60 -45.80
C PRO A 1063 -8.88 -19.64 -44.83
N GLU A 1064 -7.95 -18.84 -45.36
CA GLU A 1064 -7.31 -17.75 -44.63
C GLU A 1064 -8.35 -16.75 -44.09
N ILE A 1065 -8.15 -16.24 -42.87
CA ILE A 1065 -9.07 -15.29 -42.23
C ILE A 1065 -9.29 -14.04 -43.09
N THR A 1066 -8.25 -13.59 -43.80
CA THR A 1066 -8.32 -12.43 -44.70
C THR A 1066 -9.22 -12.68 -45.91
N THR A 1067 -9.33 -13.93 -46.36
CA THR A 1067 -10.26 -14.34 -47.42
C THR A 1067 -11.69 -14.31 -46.89
N LEU A 1068 -11.92 -14.86 -45.69
CA LEU A 1068 -13.25 -14.87 -45.04
C LEU A 1068 -13.74 -13.45 -44.72
N GLU A 1069 -12.86 -12.56 -44.21
CA GLU A 1069 -13.15 -11.15 -43.98
C GLU A 1069 -13.49 -10.39 -45.28
N GLY A 1070 -13.01 -10.89 -46.43
CA GLY A 1070 -13.28 -10.32 -47.75
C GLY A 1070 -14.64 -10.72 -48.32
N LEU A 1071 -15.32 -11.70 -47.73
CA LEU A 1071 -16.63 -12.17 -48.20
C LEU A 1071 -17.72 -11.16 -47.82
N PRO A 1072 -18.40 -10.54 -48.81
CA PRO A 1072 -19.34 -9.47 -48.53
C PRO A 1072 -20.59 -9.97 -47.78
N TYR A 1073 -21.12 -11.15 -48.13
CA TYR A 1073 -22.35 -11.66 -47.50
C TYR A 1073 -22.10 -12.23 -46.10
N LEU A 1074 -20.99 -12.96 -45.87
CA LEU A 1074 -20.57 -13.36 -44.53
C LEU A 1074 -20.39 -12.14 -43.62
N THR A 1075 -19.69 -11.12 -44.10
CA THR A 1075 -19.50 -9.86 -43.35
C THR A 1075 -20.83 -9.19 -43.03
N ALA A 1076 -21.75 -9.17 -44.00
CA ALA A 1076 -23.10 -8.64 -43.81
C ALA A 1076 -23.89 -9.40 -42.74
N VAL A 1077 -23.85 -10.73 -42.75
CA VAL A 1077 -24.48 -11.59 -41.73
C VAL A 1077 -23.92 -11.30 -40.34
N VAL A 1078 -22.61 -11.19 -40.21
CA VAL A 1078 -21.94 -10.88 -38.92
C VAL A 1078 -22.35 -9.50 -38.41
N LYS A 1079 -22.28 -8.46 -39.26
CA LYS A 1079 -22.67 -7.09 -38.90
C LYS A 1079 -24.14 -6.99 -38.51
N GLU A 1080 -25.03 -7.63 -39.25
CA GLU A 1080 -26.46 -7.64 -38.96
C GLU A 1080 -26.76 -8.38 -37.65
N THR A 1081 -26.00 -9.44 -37.34
CA THR A 1081 -26.11 -10.14 -36.05
C THR A 1081 -25.73 -9.20 -34.90
N PHE A 1082 -24.60 -8.50 -34.99
CA PHE A 1082 -24.19 -7.53 -33.97
C PHE A 1082 -25.18 -6.38 -33.81
N ARG A 1083 -25.81 -5.93 -34.90
CA ARG A 1083 -26.83 -4.88 -34.85
C ARG A 1083 -28.06 -5.31 -34.05
N LEU A 1084 -28.59 -6.51 -34.31
CA LEU A 1084 -29.77 -7.02 -33.59
C LEU A 1084 -29.44 -7.60 -32.20
N SER A 1085 -28.20 -8.02 -31.99
CA SER A 1085 -27.76 -8.67 -30.75
C SER A 1085 -26.31 -8.26 -30.41
N PRO A 1086 -26.10 -7.03 -29.90
CA PRO A 1086 -24.76 -6.45 -29.66
C PRO A 1086 -23.97 -7.10 -28.50
N GLY A 1087 -24.44 -8.21 -27.95
CA GLY A 1087 -23.82 -8.92 -26.82
C GLY A 1087 -24.01 -8.23 -25.46
N ALA A 1088 -23.98 -6.90 -25.41
CA ALA A 1088 -24.28 -6.10 -24.22
C ALA A 1088 -25.48 -5.16 -24.47
N LEU A 1089 -26.60 -5.43 -23.80
CA LEU A 1089 -27.80 -4.58 -23.82
C LEU A 1089 -27.77 -3.68 -22.58
N CYS A 1090 -27.04 -2.57 -22.64
CA CYS A 1090 -26.89 -1.68 -21.51
C CYS A 1090 -26.95 -0.19 -21.88
N ARG A 1091 -27.19 0.60 -20.84
CA ARG A 1091 -27.13 2.05 -20.82
C ARG A 1091 -25.68 2.46 -20.57
N LEU A 1092 -25.05 3.09 -21.56
CA LEU A 1092 -23.69 3.59 -21.43
C LEU A 1092 -23.72 4.99 -20.83
N SER A 1093 -22.75 5.31 -19.98
CA SER A 1093 -22.64 6.61 -19.32
C SER A 1093 -21.26 7.24 -19.48
N ARG A 1094 -21.24 8.56 -19.63
CA ARG A 1094 -20.03 9.40 -19.65
C ARG A 1094 -20.22 10.65 -18.80
N VAL A 1095 -19.11 11.19 -18.32
CA VAL A 1095 -19.06 12.42 -17.54
C VAL A 1095 -17.98 13.33 -18.12
N ASN A 1096 -18.34 14.56 -18.48
CA ASN A 1096 -17.37 15.62 -18.72
C ASN A 1096 -17.13 16.39 -17.39
N PRO A 1097 -15.95 16.28 -16.77
CA PRO A 1097 -15.72 16.90 -15.46
C PRO A 1097 -15.58 18.43 -15.51
N SER A 1098 -15.28 19.02 -16.68
CA SER A 1098 -14.85 20.43 -16.77
C SER A 1098 -15.60 21.27 -17.79
N GLY A 1099 -16.24 20.66 -18.79
CA GLY A 1099 -16.98 21.36 -19.84
C GLY A 1099 -18.49 21.26 -19.69
N ILE A 1100 -19.20 22.28 -20.17
CA ILE A 1100 -20.64 22.21 -20.45
C ILE A 1100 -20.81 21.40 -21.74
N GLU A 1101 -21.73 20.44 -21.74
CA GLU A 1101 -22.12 19.71 -22.95
C GLU A 1101 -23.38 20.35 -23.53
N GLN A 1102 -23.39 20.56 -24.85
CA GLN A 1102 -24.52 21.16 -25.55
C GLN A 1102 -25.34 20.07 -26.23
N TYR A 1103 -26.66 20.08 -26.05
CA TYR A 1103 -27.62 19.25 -26.79
C TYR A 1103 -28.83 20.09 -27.22
N GLY A 1104 -28.89 20.46 -28.51
CA GLY A 1104 -29.86 21.46 -28.98
C GLY A 1104 -29.76 22.75 -28.17
N ASP A 1105 -30.87 23.23 -27.62
CA ASP A 1105 -30.94 24.40 -26.73
C ASP A 1105 -30.58 24.09 -25.26
N TRP A 1106 -30.26 22.83 -24.94
CA TRP A 1106 -29.96 22.41 -23.58
C TRP A 1106 -28.46 22.51 -23.28
N GLU A 1107 -28.13 23.35 -22.31
CA GLU A 1107 -26.82 23.34 -21.64
C GLU A 1107 -26.82 22.33 -20.50
N ILE A 1108 -26.00 21.29 -20.64
CA ILE A 1108 -25.78 20.24 -19.64
C ILE A 1108 -24.55 20.62 -18.79
N PRO A 1109 -24.73 20.89 -17.48
CA PRO A 1109 -23.63 21.36 -16.62
C PRO A 1109 -22.47 20.37 -16.48
N PRO A 1110 -21.23 20.84 -16.23
CA PRO A 1110 -20.08 19.98 -15.96
C PRO A 1110 -20.35 19.03 -14.78
N GLY A 1111 -19.81 17.81 -14.85
CA GLY A 1111 -20.02 16.78 -13.85
C GLY A 1111 -21.38 16.10 -13.91
N THR A 1112 -22.26 16.48 -14.85
CA THR A 1112 -23.50 15.73 -15.14
C THR A 1112 -23.18 14.42 -15.83
N ILE A 1113 -23.90 13.37 -15.47
CA ILE A 1113 -23.82 12.08 -16.15
C ILE A 1113 -24.73 12.14 -17.38
N ILE A 1114 -24.15 11.88 -18.56
CA ILE A 1114 -24.88 11.76 -19.81
C ILE A 1114 -24.89 10.29 -20.20
N SER A 1115 -26.07 9.78 -20.51
CA SER A 1115 -26.24 8.38 -20.86
C SER A 1115 -27.11 8.18 -22.10
N MET A 1116 -26.82 7.10 -22.83
CA MET A 1116 -27.56 6.67 -24.02
C MET A 1116 -27.58 5.14 -24.03
N SER A 1117 -28.60 4.53 -24.62
CA SER A 1117 -28.71 3.06 -24.68
C SER A 1117 -28.32 2.56 -26.06
N ILE A 1118 -27.51 1.49 -26.10
CA ILE A 1118 -27.04 0.89 -27.35
C ILE A 1118 -28.20 0.49 -28.30
N PRO A 1119 -29.30 -0.11 -27.82
CA PRO A 1119 -30.42 -0.48 -28.68
C PRO A 1119 -31.11 0.70 -29.36
N ASP A 1120 -31.09 1.88 -28.74
CA ASP A 1120 -31.76 3.08 -29.27
C ASP A 1120 -31.14 3.48 -30.62
N VAL A 1121 -29.83 3.25 -30.80
CA VAL A 1121 -29.10 3.53 -32.05
C VAL A 1121 -29.17 2.36 -33.03
N LEU A 1122 -28.96 1.13 -32.55
CA LEU A 1122 -28.90 -0.06 -33.42
C LEU A 1122 -30.26 -0.48 -33.98
N LEU A 1123 -31.35 -0.04 -33.36
CA LEU A 1123 -32.73 -0.28 -33.79
C LEU A 1123 -33.47 0.99 -34.20
N ASP A 1124 -32.75 2.12 -34.33
CA ASP A 1124 -33.35 3.38 -34.77
C ASP A 1124 -33.97 3.22 -36.16
N LYS A 1125 -35.28 3.43 -36.25
CA LYS A 1125 -36.01 3.36 -37.52
C LYS A 1125 -35.63 4.48 -38.48
N ALA A 1126 -35.09 5.59 -37.98
CA ALA A 1126 -34.58 6.67 -38.82
C ALA A 1126 -33.33 6.22 -39.61
N ILE A 1127 -32.49 5.38 -38.99
CA ILE A 1127 -31.26 4.86 -39.62
C ILE A 1127 -31.55 3.58 -40.41
N TRP A 1128 -32.30 2.65 -39.82
CA TRP A 1128 -32.43 1.28 -40.33
C TRP A 1128 -33.73 1.02 -41.09
N GLY A 1129 -34.64 1.99 -41.13
CA GLY A 1129 -35.95 1.88 -41.77
C GLY A 1129 -37.02 1.24 -40.88
N SER A 1130 -38.25 1.15 -41.40
CA SER A 1130 -39.40 0.60 -40.66
C SER A 1130 -39.24 -0.86 -40.25
N ASP A 1131 -38.38 -1.59 -40.95
CA ASP A 1131 -38.05 -3.00 -40.76
C ASP A 1131 -36.77 -3.19 -39.93
N ALA A 1132 -36.37 -2.21 -39.11
CA ALA A 1132 -35.16 -2.25 -38.27
C ALA A 1132 -35.04 -3.51 -37.38
N ALA A 1133 -36.16 -4.11 -36.97
CA ALA A 1133 -36.16 -5.31 -36.13
C ALA A 1133 -36.00 -6.63 -36.92
N VAL A 1134 -36.01 -6.58 -38.26
CA VAL A 1134 -35.90 -7.76 -39.13
C VAL A 1134 -34.43 -8.03 -39.45
N PHE A 1135 -34.00 -9.29 -39.32
CA PHE A 1135 -32.67 -9.74 -39.71
C PHE A 1135 -32.53 -9.75 -41.23
N LYS A 1136 -31.82 -8.77 -41.77
CA LYS A 1136 -31.67 -8.57 -43.22
C LYS A 1136 -30.23 -8.18 -43.58
N PRO A 1137 -29.33 -9.17 -43.80
CA PRO A 1137 -27.94 -8.91 -44.16
C PRO A 1137 -27.78 -8.02 -45.40
N GLU A 1138 -28.72 -8.04 -46.34
CA GLU A 1138 -28.69 -7.25 -47.57
C GLU A 1138 -28.48 -5.74 -47.34
N ARG A 1139 -28.84 -5.23 -46.15
CA ARG A 1139 -28.60 -3.82 -45.77
C ARG A 1139 -27.13 -3.41 -45.87
N TRP A 1140 -26.22 -4.37 -45.71
CA TRP A 1140 -24.78 -4.12 -45.71
C TRP A 1140 -24.11 -4.31 -47.08
N LEU A 1141 -24.88 -4.73 -48.11
CA LEU A 1141 -24.37 -5.01 -49.46
C LEU A 1141 -24.58 -3.85 -50.43
N SER A 1142 -25.61 -3.03 -50.22
CA SER A 1142 -25.82 -1.82 -51.00
C SER A 1142 -24.72 -0.81 -50.66
N GLY A 1143 -23.91 -0.44 -51.65
CA GLY A 1143 -22.80 0.52 -51.52
C GLY A 1143 -23.20 1.95 -51.13
N GLU A 1144 -24.43 2.20 -50.70
CA GLU A 1144 -24.76 3.40 -49.94
C GLU A 1144 -24.20 3.21 -48.52
N ARG A 1145 -23.01 3.78 -48.31
CA ARG A 1145 -22.43 4.03 -46.99
C ARG A 1145 -23.47 4.75 -46.13
N ILE A 1146 -24.24 3.99 -45.35
CA ILE A 1146 -25.01 4.53 -44.22
C ILE A 1146 -23.96 4.98 -43.20
N LEU A 1147 -23.68 6.28 -43.24
CA LEU A 1147 -22.87 7.12 -42.36
C LEU A 1147 -22.22 6.39 -41.17
N THR A 1148 -20.97 5.94 -41.33
CA THR A 1148 -19.98 5.84 -40.24
C THR A 1148 -18.56 5.95 -40.84
N ASP A 1149 -18.14 7.18 -41.16
CA ASP A 1149 -16.72 7.54 -41.34
C ASP A 1149 -16.50 8.82 -40.50
N THR A 1150 -16.37 8.65 -39.18
CA THR A 1150 -15.65 9.56 -38.25
C THR A 1150 -15.18 8.81 -37.03
#